data_AF-A0A4T0WWG8-F1
#
_entry.id   AF-A0A4T0WWG8-F1
#
_cell.length_a   1.000
_cell.length_b   1.000
_cell.length_c   1.000
_cell.angle_alpha   90.00
_cell.angle_beta   90.00
_cell.angle_gamma   90.00
#
_symmetry.space_group_name_H-M   'P 1'
#
loop_
_entity.id
_entity.type
_entity.pdbx_description
1 polymer ?
#
loop_
_entity_poly.entity_id
_entity_poly.type
_entity_poly.pdbx_seq_one_letter_code
_entity_poly.pdbx_strand_id
1 'polypeptide(L)'
;MQGPDGFLPTSDSFNETISHHHFSNWFRRYSLLTDPSSRSKNLFVHSVRILCKFVKYIGPGLMVSVAYMDPGNFSSSIASAQFQYKLLFSLVISNIMAGFLQILASKLGICTGEDLAANCRKHLPTKINYIIYAFAEISVIATDVAEIIGTAIAFNIIFKIPLLVGVLLSIIDMLLVIMAYRPDGPMVLLRIFEGFVSLLVFGTVICFAIELGKVSPTTNWKDVARGFLPSREIFADINGLYLSAALLGSNLMPHSLYLGSGVVQARMKAFDIKKGHYIRPLEKKRQGLFTFTSNEDNNEDLDSLDEDYKPSIHAINETMSYTIAELIVSLITVALFVNAAILIVAGSALSTPTDDDGDFALETADLFTLHQLLSTHLSKAAGSVFAFALLCSGLCGGTVVTIAGQLIMEGHCNMQIPPGIKRIITRTLALIPCVLVVVAYGREGLSAVLNASQVVLSFMLPFICAPLIYLTSNRDIMKVEIFDDGSKSTNFEGGIELNDFDTQTGKVPTLDFPSSHSNSEVGSCNDHIAEDRTYTQHRSYKNMSNSKTTTIAAVLSQILDYASIIVSAYLQKLLCEQEDLYLKPLKTYLKAGIPATYTLEEAYNYENDIEEEPASTTTPMHLICENIPLDVEKSEKEVILKMMEELWLNGAGWCLVNEKNETPACILLRRGLHGSEYWDSCVDSGFRAEVVLRKLNSSNVEFLSDDENDQIETDDITENIPELVEEINPQIQEEDPSKTNNSNDGTNMYNGPAGATDVYLKTPLEYREGALVTKEGADGVMMEWEDKLMKAGCDSLFSSIEDEESINILNMGFGMGIIDSMIQSRKPQKHYICEAHPDVLKKMKADGWYEKPNVVVLEGKWQDTLPDLLTKGIFFDGIYYDTFSETYEDMVEDLFDLIVGLLKPSGTFSFFNGLGADRLVCYEVYKKVVDLDLSNYGLQVKFTEMAAPVTTLEENDQDDNSVWKDIKRPYWRCPIYYHPEVRFM
;
A
#
# COMPACT_ATOMS: atom_id res chain seq x y z
N MET A 1 74.67 -1.43 -50.59
CA MET A 1 75.50 -1.81 -49.44
C MET A 1 74.56 -2.19 -48.31
N GLN A 2 74.67 -3.45 -47.86
CA GLN A 2 74.13 -4.07 -46.63
C GLN A 2 72.65 -3.85 -46.28
N GLY A 3 71.82 -4.88 -46.51
CA GLY A 3 70.61 -5.17 -45.70
C GLY A 3 70.96 -6.11 -44.53
N PRO A 4 70.04 -6.94 -44.01
CA PRO A 4 68.58 -6.92 -44.15
C PRO A 4 67.82 -7.28 -42.82
N ASP A 5 66.49 -7.40 -42.92
CA ASP A 5 65.56 -8.22 -42.11
C ASP A 5 65.12 -7.83 -40.68
N GLY A 6 63.80 -7.89 -40.48
CA GLY A 6 63.08 -7.75 -39.22
C GLY A 6 61.58 -7.51 -39.48
N PHE A 7 60.88 -8.44 -40.14
CA PHE A 7 59.96 -9.42 -39.53
C PHE A 7 58.97 -8.82 -38.51
N LEU A 8 57.71 -8.75 -38.94
CA LEU A 8 56.51 -8.71 -38.08
C LEU A 8 56.56 -9.85 -37.05
N PRO A 9 56.21 -9.60 -35.77
CA PRO A 9 55.74 -10.66 -34.91
C PRO A 9 54.30 -10.44 -34.44
N THR A 10 53.65 -11.59 -34.35
CA THR A 10 52.33 -11.94 -33.83
C THR A 10 52.07 -11.47 -32.42
N SER A 11 50.78 -11.29 -32.13
CA SER A 11 50.16 -11.13 -30.82
C SER A 11 50.61 -12.21 -29.84
N ASP A 12 51.43 -11.84 -28.87
CA ASP A 12 51.47 -12.44 -27.52
C ASP A 12 52.54 -11.73 -26.70
N SER A 13 52.10 -10.77 -25.86
CA SER A 13 52.69 -10.43 -24.56
C SER A 13 52.21 -9.05 -24.12
N PHE A 14 51.31 -8.98 -23.15
CA PHE A 14 51.35 -8.02 -22.05
C PHE A 14 50.25 -8.40 -21.06
N ASN A 15 50.50 -9.48 -20.32
CA ASN A 15 49.74 -9.80 -19.12
C ASN A 15 50.75 -10.18 -18.04
N GLU A 16 51.34 -9.16 -17.44
CA GLU A 16 52.09 -9.30 -16.21
C GLU A 16 51.43 -8.49 -15.11
N THR A 17 51.01 -9.25 -14.08
CA THR A 17 51.33 -8.96 -12.68
C THR A 17 50.50 -7.86 -12.02
N ILE A 18 49.37 -8.28 -11.44
CA ILE A 18 49.09 -8.20 -10.00
C ILE A 18 47.86 -9.10 -9.71
N SER A 19 47.91 -9.88 -8.62
CA SER A 19 46.79 -10.62 -7.97
C SER A 19 46.62 -12.15 -8.14
N HIS A 20 47.55 -12.90 -8.75
CA HIS A 20 47.45 -14.39 -8.76
C HIS A 20 48.28 -15.11 -7.68
N HIS A 21 49.29 -14.47 -7.09
CA HIS A 21 50.24 -15.17 -6.21
C HIS A 21 49.81 -15.27 -4.73
N HIS A 22 48.86 -14.45 -4.27
CA HIS A 22 48.29 -14.59 -2.93
C HIS A 22 47.16 -15.63 -2.86
N PHE A 23 46.38 -15.78 -3.94
CA PHE A 23 45.24 -16.69 -3.98
C PHE A 23 45.66 -18.17 -4.15
N SER A 24 46.71 -18.44 -4.94
CA SER A 24 47.22 -19.81 -5.13
C SER A 24 47.91 -20.38 -3.88
N ASN A 25 48.59 -19.52 -3.11
CA ASN A 25 49.22 -19.90 -1.84
C ASN A 25 48.20 -20.12 -0.73
N TRP A 26 47.05 -19.42 -0.78
CA TRP A 26 45.90 -19.71 0.07
C TRP A 26 45.33 -21.10 -0.23
N PHE A 27 45.12 -21.45 -1.51
CA PHE A 27 44.65 -22.79 -1.92
C PHE A 27 45.64 -23.93 -1.61
N ARG A 28 46.96 -23.69 -1.69
CA ARG A 28 47.97 -24.70 -1.35
C ARG A 28 48.08 -24.96 0.16
N ARG A 29 47.86 -23.95 1.00
CA ARG A 29 47.66 -24.15 2.45
C ARG A 29 46.29 -24.78 2.76
N TYR A 30 45.29 -24.57 1.90
CA TYR A 30 43.95 -25.16 1.98
C TYR A 30 43.94 -26.68 1.78
N SER A 31 44.77 -27.22 0.88
CA SER A 31 44.84 -28.68 0.66
C SER A 31 45.49 -29.46 1.81
N LEU A 32 46.32 -28.79 2.63
CA LEU A 32 46.97 -29.38 3.81
C LEU A 32 46.03 -29.45 5.04
N LEU A 33 44.97 -28.64 5.09
CA LEU A 33 43.97 -28.66 6.16
C LEU A 33 42.84 -29.68 5.93
N THR A 34 42.77 -30.26 4.72
CA THR A 34 41.79 -31.25 4.27
C THR A 34 42.32 -32.69 4.30
N ASP A 35 43.40 -32.97 5.03
CA ASP A 35 43.90 -34.33 5.23
C ASP A 35 42.89 -35.17 6.06
N PRO A 36 42.38 -36.30 5.55
CA PRO A 36 41.43 -37.17 6.27
C PRO A 36 42.00 -37.80 7.54
N SER A 37 43.32 -37.76 7.74
CA SER A 37 44.01 -38.51 8.79
C SER A 37 44.17 -37.79 10.14
N SER A 38 43.83 -36.50 10.25
CA SER A 38 44.03 -35.73 11.50
C SER A 38 42.72 -35.37 12.21
N ARG A 39 42.41 -36.15 13.26
CA ARG A 39 41.41 -35.86 14.30
C ARG A 39 41.94 -34.74 15.20
N SER A 40 41.98 -33.50 14.71
CA SER A 40 42.32 -32.35 15.55
C SER A 40 41.20 -32.07 16.55
N LYS A 41 41.54 -32.05 17.85
CA LYS A 41 40.62 -31.77 18.97
C LYS A 41 40.23 -30.29 19.09
N ASN A 42 40.73 -29.41 18.21
CA ASN A 42 40.43 -27.99 18.24
C ASN A 42 39.04 -27.69 17.69
N LEU A 43 38.12 -27.28 18.58
CA LEU A 43 36.76 -26.84 18.26
C LEU A 43 36.72 -25.82 17.11
N PHE A 44 37.65 -24.85 17.09
CA PHE A 44 37.72 -23.84 16.03
C PHE A 44 37.99 -24.44 14.63
N VAL A 45 38.95 -25.36 14.52
CA VAL A 45 39.29 -26.02 13.24
C VAL A 45 38.15 -26.93 12.78
N HIS A 46 37.47 -27.57 13.74
CA HIS A 46 36.28 -28.37 13.48
C HIS A 46 35.11 -27.52 12.97
N SER A 47 34.82 -26.38 13.61
CA SER A 47 33.78 -25.43 13.19
C SER A 47 34.07 -24.83 11.82
N VAL A 48 35.30 -24.41 11.54
CA VAL A 48 35.70 -23.91 10.22
C VAL A 48 35.55 -24.99 9.15
N ARG A 49 35.89 -26.26 9.45
CA ARG A 49 35.71 -27.38 8.53
C ARG A 49 34.23 -27.67 8.24
N ILE A 50 33.37 -27.63 9.26
CA ILE A 50 31.91 -27.76 9.10
C ILE A 50 31.37 -26.61 8.25
N LEU A 51 31.76 -25.38 8.54
CA LEU A 51 31.33 -24.20 7.79
C LEU A 51 31.77 -24.27 6.33
N CYS A 52 33.02 -24.63 6.06
CA CYS A 52 33.52 -24.81 4.69
C CYS A 52 32.80 -25.95 3.94
N LYS A 53 32.30 -26.95 4.65
CA LYS A 53 31.47 -28.01 4.08
C LYS A 53 30.08 -27.47 3.78
N PHE A 54 29.44 -26.78 4.74
CA PHE A 54 28.13 -26.14 4.59
C PHE A 54 28.06 -25.18 3.40
N VAL A 55 29.09 -24.35 3.17
CA VAL A 55 29.15 -23.43 2.02
C VAL A 55 29.06 -24.15 0.67
N LYS A 56 29.52 -25.40 0.57
CA LYS A 56 29.38 -26.20 -0.67
C LYS A 56 27.94 -26.67 -0.92
N TYR A 57 27.12 -26.64 0.12
CA TYR A 57 25.70 -26.95 0.11
C TYR A 57 24.82 -25.69 0.10
N ILE A 58 25.35 -24.50 -0.17
CA ILE A 58 24.52 -23.32 -0.46
C ILE A 58 24.04 -23.38 -1.91
N GLY A 59 22.72 -23.30 -2.17
CA GLY A 59 22.13 -23.34 -3.51
C GLY A 59 20.62 -23.64 -3.55
N PRO A 60 20.16 -24.90 -3.34
CA PRO A 60 18.77 -25.33 -3.32
C PRO A 60 17.91 -24.55 -2.34
N GLY A 61 18.35 -24.34 -1.11
CA GLY A 61 17.63 -23.55 -0.12
C GLY A 61 17.48 -22.10 -0.54
N LEU A 62 18.52 -21.51 -1.13
CA LEU A 62 18.43 -20.18 -1.74
C LEU A 62 17.45 -20.15 -2.91
N MET A 63 17.51 -21.12 -3.84
CA MET A 63 16.56 -21.23 -4.95
C MET A 63 15.10 -21.40 -4.47
N VAL A 64 14.89 -22.14 -3.38
CA VAL A 64 13.56 -22.26 -2.75
C VAL A 64 13.15 -20.94 -2.11
N SER A 65 14.05 -20.24 -1.42
CA SER A 65 13.76 -18.95 -0.77
C SER A 65 13.38 -17.85 -1.77
N VAL A 66 13.80 -17.95 -3.03
CA VAL A 66 13.43 -17.04 -4.12
C VAL A 66 11.92 -17.04 -4.40
N ALA A 67 11.25 -18.18 -4.24
CA ALA A 67 9.80 -18.22 -4.39
C ALA A 67 9.15 -17.25 -3.38
N TYR A 68 9.63 -17.25 -2.13
CA TYR A 68 9.06 -16.48 -1.02
C TYR A 68 9.42 -14.98 -1.00
N MET A 69 10.03 -14.45 -2.07
CA MET A 69 10.36 -13.02 -2.22
C MET A 69 9.80 -12.42 -3.50
N ASP A 70 8.83 -13.09 -4.12
CA ASP A 70 8.18 -12.60 -5.34
C ASP A 70 7.34 -11.33 -5.08
N PRO A 71 6.96 -10.58 -6.13
CA PRO A 71 6.14 -9.38 -5.99
C PRO A 71 4.77 -9.64 -5.34
N GLY A 72 4.24 -10.88 -5.43
CA GLY A 72 3.00 -11.29 -4.78
C GLY A 72 3.08 -11.20 -3.26
N ASN A 73 4.16 -11.71 -2.67
CA ASN A 73 4.44 -11.62 -1.25
C ASN A 73 4.69 -10.18 -0.77
N PHE A 74 5.21 -9.32 -1.66
CA PHE A 74 5.36 -7.90 -1.34
C PHE A 74 4.00 -7.23 -1.21
N SER A 75 3.08 -7.48 -2.15
CA SER A 75 1.71 -6.92 -2.11
C SER A 75 0.98 -7.23 -0.81
N SER A 76 0.99 -8.51 -0.38
CA SER A 76 0.30 -8.91 0.86
C SER A 76 0.95 -8.33 2.13
N SER A 77 2.28 -8.19 2.13
CA SER A 77 3.02 -7.58 3.22
C SER A 77 2.76 -6.07 3.33
N ILE A 78 2.58 -5.39 2.19
CA ILE A 78 2.22 -3.96 2.12
C ILE A 78 0.77 -3.76 2.57
N ALA A 79 -0.17 -4.58 2.09
CA ALA A 79 -1.56 -4.50 2.52
C ALA A 79 -1.68 -4.67 4.05
N SER A 80 -0.86 -5.55 4.64
CA SER A 80 -0.82 -5.78 6.08
C SER A 80 -0.23 -4.63 6.89
N ALA A 81 0.46 -3.69 6.24
CA ALA A 81 1.05 -2.52 6.88
C ALA A 81 0.01 -1.51 7.38
N GLN A 82 -1.27 -1.64 6.97
CA GLN A 82 -2.40 -0.91 7.54
C GLN A 82 -2.49 -1.06 9.07
N PHE A 83 -2.11 -2.24 9.59
CA PHE A 83 -2.03 -2.52 11.03
C PHE A 83 -0.63 -2.22 11.62
N GLN A 84 0.16 -1.41 10.92
CA GLN A 84 1.55 -1.06 11.23
C GLN A 84 2.41 -2.31 11.45
N TYR A 85 2.80 -2.59 12.70
CA TYR A 85 3.67 -3.72 13.06
C TYR A 85 2.92 -4.91 13.65
N LYS A 86 1.61 -4.79 13.90
CA LYS A 86 0.83 -5.77 14.69
C LYS A 86 0.69 -7.15 14.02
N LEU A 87 0.84 -7.21 12.70
CA LEU A 87 0.72 -8.43 11.87
C LEU A 87 2.06 -9.14 11.60
N LEU A 88 3.19 -8.62 12.11
CA LEU A 88 4.50 -9.28 12.00
C LEU A 88 4.50 -10.71 12.60
N PHE A 89 3.73 -10.95 13.66
CA PHE A 89 3.58 -12.28 14.24
C PHE A 89 2.96 -13.28 13.24
N SER A 90 1.94 -12.88 12.48
CA SER A 90 1.30 -13.72 11.45
C SER A 90 2.31 -14.10 10.36
N LEU A 91 3.19 -13.16 9.98
CA LEU A 91 4.28 -13.40 9.03
C LEU A 91 5.30 -14.45 9.53
N VAL A 92 5.67 -14.42 10.82
CA VAL A 92 6.57 -15.41 11.41
C VAL A 92 5.95 -16.80 11.42
N ILE A 93 4.68 -16.91 11.83
CA ILE A 93 3.96 -18.19 11.83
C ILE A 93 3.88 -18.76 10.41
N SER A 94 3.55 -17.91 9.45
CA SER A 94 3.51 -18.25 8.03
C SER A 94 4.84 -18.81 7.51
N ASN A 95 5.96 -18.14 7.82
CA ASN A 95 7.29 -18.62 7.44
C ASN A 95 7.70 -19.93 8.14
N ILE A 96 7.27 -20.16 9.38
CA ILE A 96 7.51 -21.43 10.09
C ILE A 96 6.75 -22.57 9.39
N MET A 97 5.50 -22.34 8.99
CA MET A 97 4.70 -23.31 8.23
C MET A 97 5.33 -23.60 6.86
N ALA A 98 5.79 -22.56 6.16
CA ALA A 98 6.51 -22.68 4.90
C ALA A 98 7.75 -23.56 5.04
N GLY A 99 8.60 -23.26 6.03
CA GLY A 99 9.78 -24.06 6.33
C GLY A 99 9.44 -25.50 6.66
N PHE A 100 8.39 -25.74 7.44
CA PHE A 100 7.94 -27.08 7.78
C PHE A 100 7.52 -27.90 6.54
N LEU A 101 6.66 -27.34 5.67
CA LEU A 101 6.23 -28.01 4.44
C LEU A 101 7.40 -28.23 3.47
N GLN A 102 8.32 -27.27 3.37
CA GLN A 102 9.50 -27.38 2.51
C GLN A 102 10.51 -28.43 2.99
N ILE A 103 10.64 -28.62 4.31
CA ILE A 103 11.42 -29.72 4.87
C ILE A 103 10.81 -31.06 4.46
N LEU A 104 9.48 -31.19 4.47
CA LEU A 104 8.81 -32.40 4.02
C LEU A 104 9.03 -32.66 2.53
N ALA A 105 8.91 -31.62 1.69
CA ALA A 105 9.16 -31.72 0.25
C ALA A 105 10.61 -32.12 -0.06
N SER A 106 11.58 -31.46 0.58
CA SER A 106 13.00 -31.79 0.43
C SER A 106 13.31 -33.20 0.93
N LYS A 107 12.71 -33.61 2.06
CA LYS A 107 12.88 -34.96 2.62
C LYS A 107 12.31 -36.03 1.68
N LEU A 108 11.17 -35.77 1.04
CA LEU A 108 10.60 -36.67 0.03
C LEU A 108 11.62 -36.89 -1.09
N GLY A 109 12.11 -35.80 -1.71
CA GLY A 109 13.07 -35.88 -2.82
C GLY A 109 14.40 -36.54 -2.46
N ILE A 110 14.91 -36.31 -1.24
CA ILE A 110 16.16 -36.92 -0.76
C ILE A 110 15.99 -38.43 -0.52
N CYS A 111 14.82 -38.88 -0.06
CA CYS A 111 14.59 -40.28 0.28
C CYS A 111 14.16 -41.13 -0.93
N THR A 112 13.28 -40.62 -1.79
CA THR A 112 12.74 -41.38 -2.92
C THR A 112 13.62 -41.27 -4.16
N GLY A 113 14.42 -40.20 -4.27
CA GLY A 113 15.18 -39.89 -5.49
C GLY A 113 14.36 -39.20 -6.57
N GLU A 114 13.08 -38.93 -6.31
CA GLU A 114 12.12 -38.40 -7.28
C GLU A 114 11.38 -37.19 -6.72
N ASP A 115 10.90 -36.32 -7.60
CA ASP A 115 10.20 -35.11 -7.17
C ASP A 115 8.76 -35.44 -6.75
N LEU A 116 8.08 -34.47 -6.15
CA LEU A 116 6.72 -34.62 -5.68
C LEU A 116 5.75 -35.02 -6.81
N ALA A 117 5.91 -34.49 -8.02
CA ALA A 117 5.01 -34.78 -9.14
C ALA A 117 5.21 -36.21 -9.66
N ALA A 118 6.46 -36.66 -9.80
CA ALA A 118 6.77 -38.05 -10.14
C ALA A 118 6.25 -39.04 -9.09
N ASN A 119 6.36 -38.72 -7.80
CA ASN A 119 5.80 -39.55 -6.73
C ASN A 119 4.26 -39.57 -6.76
N CYS A 120 3.61 -38.44 -7.06
CA CYS A 120 2.17 -38.38 -7.26
C CYS A 120 1.73 -39.32 -8.40
N ARG A 121 2.41 -39.26 -9.55
CA ARG A 121 2.12 -40.12 -10.70
C ARG A 121 2.22 -41.61 -10.38
N LYS A 122 3.23 -42.00 -9.60
CA LYS A 122 3.48 -43.41 -9.25
C LYS A 122 2.51 -43.97 -8.22
N HIS A 123 2.06 -43.15 -7.27
CA HIS A 123 1.31 -43.62 -6.10
C HIS A 123 -0.17 -43.22 -6.07
N LEU A 124 -0.60 -42.24 -6.88
CA LEU A 124 -1.99 -41.80 -6.93
C LEU A 124 -2.73 -42.37 -8.14
N PRO A 125 -4.07 -42.55 -8.04
CA PRO A 125 -4.90 -42.88 -9.19
C PRO A 125 -4.77 -41.82 -10.29
N THR A 126 -4.72 -42.26 -11.55
CA THR A 126 -4.48 -41.40 -12.73
C THR A 126 -5.41 -40.18 -12.80
N LYS A 127 -6.68 -40.34 -12.42
CA LYS A 127 -7.66 -39.22 -12.39
C LYS A 127 -7.29 -38.14 -11.37
N ILE A 128 -6.90 -38.55 -10.16
CA ILE A 128 -6.51 -37.62 -9.08
C ILE A 128 -5.20 -36.93 -9.46
N ASN A 129 -4.26 -37.67 -10.05
CA ASN A 129 -3.00 -37.12 -10.54
C ASN A 129 -3.21 -35.99 -11.55
N TYR A 130 -4.08 -36.17 -12.55
CA TYR A 130 -4.38 -35.11 -13.53
C TYR A 130 -5.12 -33.91 -12.92
N ILE A 131 -5.95 -34.09 -11.90
CA ILE A 131 -6.58 -32.98 -11.17
C ILE A 131 -5.51 -32.17 -10.41
N ILE A 132 -4.61 -32.84 -9.70
CA ILE A 132 -3.50 -32.20 -8.99
C ILE A 132 -2.56 -31.49 -9.97
N TYR A 133 -2.30 -32.09 -11.13
CA TYR A 133 -1.56 -31.47 -12.22
C TYR A 133 -2.21 -30.16 -12.68
N ALA A 134 -3.53 -30.15 -12.91
CA ALA A 134 -4.25 -28.95 -13.30
C ALA A 134 -4.13 -27.85 -12.23
N PHE A 135 -4.30 -28.19 -10.95
CA PHE A 135 -4.11 -27.21 -9.85
C PHE A 135 -2.68 -26.71 -9.76
N ALA A 136 -1.69 -27.56 -10.00
CA ALA A 136 -0.28 -27.18 -9.99
C ALA A 136 0.07 -26.23 -11.16
N GLU A 137 -0.45 -26.48 -12.37
CA GLU A 137 -0.26 -25.59 -13.52
C GLU A 137 -0.99 -24.25 -13.33
N ILE A 138 -2.20 -24.24 -12.79
CA ILE A 138 -2.90 -22.99 -12.44
C ILE A 138 -2.08 -22.19 -11.42
N SER A 139 -1.47 -22.87 -10.43
CA SER A 139 -0.59 -22.21 -9.46
C SER A 139 0.65 -21.59 -10.12
N VAL A 140 1.25 -22.28 -11.10
CA VAL A 140 2.38 -21.77 -11.90
C VAL A 140 1.97 -20.52 -12.67
N ILE A 141 0.80 -20.54 -13.33
CA ILE A 141 0.30 -19.40 -14.10
C ILE A 141 -0.02 -18.21 -13.18
N ALA A 142 -0.65 -18.44 -12.02
CA ALA A 142 -0.97 -17.39 -11.06
C ALA A 142 0.29 -16.69 -10.53
N THR A 143 1.36 -17.43 -10.26
CA THR A 143 2.65 -16.82 -9.87
C THR A 143 3.31 -16.07 -11.03
N ASP A 144 3.26 -16.61 -12.25
CA ASP A 144 3.80 -15.92 -13.44
C ASP A 144 3.09 -14.57 -13.68
N VAL A 145 1.78 -14.49 -13.41
CA VAL A 145 1.03 -13.22 -13.40
C VAL A 145 1.63 -12.22 -12.41
N ALA A 146 1.89 -12.62 -11.16
CA ALA A 146 2.48 -11.73 -10.15
C ALA A 146 3.86 -11.19 -10.56
N GLU A 147 4.68 -12.03 -11.21
CA GLU A 147 6.00 -11.64 -11.73
C GLU A 147 5.92 -10.65 -12.89
N ILE A 148 5.01 -10.89 -13.84
CA ILE A 148 4.76 -9.98 -14.97
C ILE A 148 4.40 -8.60 -14.43
N ILE A 149 3.44 -8.57 -13.49
CA ILE A 149 2.95 -7.33 -12.91
C ILE A 149 4.08 -6.62 -12.15
N GLY A 150 4.80 -7.31 -11.26
CA GLY A 150 5.91 -6.71 -10.51
C GLY A 150 7.02 -6.17 -11.42
N THR A 151 7.37 -6.89 -12.49
CA THR A 151 8.37 -6.46 -13.47
C THR A 151 7.90 -5.25 -14.27
N ALA A 152 6.63 -5.24 -14.69
CA ALA A 152 6.02 -4.11 -15.40
C ALA A 152 5.96 -2.84 -14.52
N ILE A 153 5.58 -2.99 -13.25
CA ILE A 153 5.59 -1.91 -12.25
C ILE A 153 7.01 -1.37 -12.08
N ALA A 154 8.00 -2.25 -11.93
CA ALA A 154 9.39 -1.84 -11.80
C ALA A 154 9.90 -1.07 -13.04
N PHE A 155 9.57 -1.53 -14.25
CA PHE A 155 9.91 -0.81 -15.48
C PHE A 155 9.22 0.56 -15.58
N ASN A 156 7.96 0.64 -15.17
CA ASN A 156 7.24 1.90 -15.14
C ASN A 156 7.88 2.90 -14.16
N ILE A 157 8.35 2.42 -13.01
CA ILE A 157 8.99 3.29 -12.02
C ILE A 157 10.39 3.72 -12.45
N ILE A 158 11.25 2.77 -12.85
CA ILE A 158 12.69 3.02 -13.14
C ILE A 158 12.88 3.76 -14.46
N PHE A 159 12.23 3.28 -15.53
CA PHE A 159 12.45 3.77 -16.89
C PHE A 159 11.32 4.68 -17.40
N LYS A 160 10.28 4.93 -16.59
CA LYS A 160 9.10 5.71 -16.98
C LYS A 160 8.40 5.15 -18.23
N ILE A 161 8.47 3.84 -18.41
CA ILE A 161 7.84 3.12 -19.52
C ILE A 161 6.34 2.90 -19.22
N PRO A 162 5.41 3.14 -20.16
CA PRO A 162 3.99 2.85 -19.95
C PRO A 162 3.74 1.38 -19.53
N LEU A 163 2.75 1.15 -18.66
CA LEU A 163 2.51 -0.17 -18.06
C LEU A 163 2.29 -1.28 -19.09
N LEU A 164 1.55 -0.99 -20.17
CA LEU A 164 1.33 -1.92 -21.26
C LEU A 164 2.64 -2.38 -21.91
N VAL A 165 3.55 -1.43 -22.17
CA VAL A 165 4.87 -1.72 -22.73
C VAL A 165 5.72 -2.48 -21.72
N GLY A 166 5.63 -2.15 -20.42
CA GLY A 166 6.29 -2.89 -19.35
C GLY A 166 5.87 -4.37 -19.30
N VAL A 167 4.57 -4.65 -19.41
CA VAL A 167 4.01 -6.01 -19.48
C VAL A 167 4.55 -6.75 -20.71
N LEU A 168 4.62 -6.10 -21.87
CA LEU A 168 5.18 -6.72 -23.08
C LEU A 168 6.69 -6.94 -23.01
N LEU A 169 7.45 -6.00 -22.43
CA LEU A 169 8.89 -6.11 -22.23
C LEU A 169 9.27 -7.22 -21.26
N SER A 170 8.35 -7.61 -20.38
CA SER A 170 8.51 -8.79 -19.53
C SER A 170 8.66 -10.10 -20.35
N ILE A 171 8.37 -10.12 -21.65
CA ILE A 171 8.67 -11.31 -22.48
C ILE A 171 10.19 -11.48 -22.68
N ILE A 172 10.97 -10.41 -22.61
CA ILE A 172 12.43 -10.43 -22.84
C ILE A 172 13.14 -11.12 -21.67
N ASP A 173 12.67 -10.92 -20.43
CA ASP A 173 13.25 -11.58 -19.25
C ASP A 173 13.27 -13.11 -19.40
N MET A 174 12.20 -13.63 -19.98
CA MET A 174 11.95 -15.04 -20.21
C MET A 174 12.95 -15.62 -21.22
N LEU A 175 13.28 -14.89 -22.28
CA LEU A 175 14.29 -15.30 -23.26
C LEU A 175 15.69 -15.40 -22.63
N LEU A 176 16.03 -14.47 -21.73
CA LEU A 176 17.32 -14.48 -21.02
C LEU A 176 17.44 -15.69 -20.08
N VAL A 177 16.36 -16.03 -19.36
CA VAL A 177 16.32 -17.19 -18.45
C VAL A 177 16.44 -18.51 -19.21
N ILE A 178 15.73 -18.67 -20.33
CA ILE A 178 15.77 -19.88 -21.16
C ILE A 178 17.15 -20.08 -21.78
N MET A 179 17.82 -19.00 -22.17
CA MET A 179 19.19 -19.06 -22.70
C MET A 179 20.18 -19.55 -21.63
N ALA A 180 19.92 -19.28 -20.35
CA ALA A 180 20.80 -19.61 -19.23
C ALA A 180 20.55 -21.02 -18.64
N TYR A 181 19.31 -21.53 -18.63
CA TYR A 181 18.97 -22.79 -17.95
C TYR A 181 19.11 -24.02 -18.87
N ARG A 182 19.98 -24.98 -18.49
CA ARG A 182 20.03 -26.33 -19.09
C ARG A 182 20.06 -27.41 -18.00
N PRO A 183 18.95 -28.16 -17.80
CA PRO A 183 18.80 -29.10 -16.69
C PRO A 183 19.80 -30.27 -16.71
N ASP A 184 20.19 -30.77 -17.89
CA ASP A 184 21.16 -31.87 -18.02
C ASP A 184 22.63 -31.41 -18.12
N GLY A 185 22.88 -30.13 -17.81
CA GLY A 185 24.21 -29.54 -17.91
C GLY A 185 25.21 -30.12 -16.91
N PRO A 186 26.52 -29.91 -17.12
CA PRO A 186 27.52 -30.21 -16.11
C PRO A 186 27.22 -29.44 -14.82
N MET A 187 27.56 -29.99 -13.65
CA MET A 187 27.35 -29.36 -12.32
C MET A 187 27.88 -27.92 -12.20
N VAL A 188 28.84 -27.54 -13.06
CA VAL A 188 29.37 -26.18 -13.16
C VAL A 188 28.29 -25.20 -13.67
N LEU A 189 27.49 -25.60 -14.67
CA LEU A 189 26.44 -24.77 -15.23
C LEU A 189 25.32 -24.51 -14.20
N LEU A 190 24.90 -25.57 -13.49
CA LEU A 190 23.93 -25.45 -12.38
C LEU A 190 24.44 -24.47 -11.32
N ARG A 191 25.73 -24.53 -10.95
CA ARG A 191 26.32 -23.61 -9.98
C ARG A 191 26.44 -22.17 -10.47
N ILE A 192 26.74 -21.97 -11.75
CA ILE A 192 26.76 -20.61 -12.34
C ILE A 192 25.36 -20.02 -12.28
N PHE A 193 24.35 -20.83 -12.59
CA PHE A 193 22.95 -20.44 -12.51
C PHE A 193 22.50 -20.16 -11.07
N GLU A 194 22.79 -21.05 -10.12
CA GLU A 194 22.58 -20.81 -8.68
C GLU A 194 23.27 -19.52 -8.22
N GLY A 195 24.49 -19.25 -8.71
CA GLY A 195 25.25 -18.04 -8.41
C GLY A 195 24.60 -16.77 -8.99
N PHE A 196 24.06 -16.83 -10.21
CA PHE A 196 23.32 -15.73 -10.83
C PHE A 196 22.05 -15.41 -10.04
N VAL A 197 21.25 -16.42 -9.70
CA VAL A 197 20.04 -16.23 -8.89
C VAL A 197 20.41 -15.71 -7.50
N SER A 198 21.46 -16.26 -6.88
CA SER A 198 21.96 -15.79 -5.58
C SER A 198 22.35 -14.31 -5.62
N LEU A 199 22.97 -13.84 -6.71
CA LEU A 199 23.33 -12.42 -6.88
C LEU A 199 22.08 -11.52 -6.87
N LEU A 200 21.01 -11.91 -7.56
CA LEU A 200 19.74 -11.17 -7.57
C LEU A 200 19.11 -11.15 -6.17
N VAL A 201 19.08 -12.29 -5.48
CA VAL A 201 18.60 -12.41 -4.10
C VAL A 201 19.38 -11.49 -3.16
N PHE A 202 20.71 -11.51 -3.22
CA PHE A 202 21.54 -10.63 -2.42
C PHE A 202 21.27 -9.16 -2.75
N GLY A 203 21.04 -8.82 -4.02
CA GLY A 203 20.60 -7.48 -4.43
C GLY A 203 19.33 -7.05 -3.71
N THR A 204 18.28 -7.86 -3.74
CA THR A 204 17.01 -7.60 -3.05
C THR A 204 17.19 -7.43 -1.53
N VAL A 205 17.95 -8.34 -0.88
CA VAL A 205 18.23 -8.27 0.56
C VAL A 205 19.00 -7.00 0.92
N ILE A 206 20.01 -6.61 0.12
CA ILE A 206 20.78 -5.38 0.35
C ILE A 206 19.89 -4.15 0.20
N CYS A 207 19.01 -4.11 -0.81
CA CYS A 207 18.07 -3.01 -1.00
C CYS A 207 17.18 -2.81 0.22
N PHE A 208 16.51 -3.87 0.68
CA PHE A 208 15.64 -3.77 1.86
C PHE A 208 16.43 -3.51 3.16
N ALA A 209 17.67 -3.97 3.28
CA ALA A 209 18.54 -3.60 4.39
C ALA A 209 18.88 -2.10 4.39
N ILE A 210 19.13 -1.51 3.21
CA ILE A 210 19.36 -0.07 3.06
C ILE A 210 18.09 0.71 3.41
N GLU A 211 16.92 0.27 2.93
CA GLU A 211 15.63 0.91 3.24
C GLU A 211 15.34 0.87 4.74
N LEU A 212 15.46 -0.30 5.36
CA LEU A 212 15.27 -0.47 6.80
C LEU A 212 16.26 0.41 7.60
N GLY A 213 17.50 0.52 7.15
CA GLY A 213 18.50 1.41 7.74
C GLY A 213 18.14 2.90 7.64
N LYS A 214 17.51 3.32 6.53
CA LYS A 214 17.00 4.70 6.36
C LYS A 214 15.75 4.99 7.17
N VAL A 215 14.90 3.99 7.39
CA VAL A 215 13.67 4.07 8.21
C VAL A 215 13.98 4.03 9.72
N SER A 216 15.13 3.47 10.11
CA SER A 216 15.57 3.36 11.51
C SER A 216 15.49 4.65 12.38
N PRO A 217 15.66 5.89 11.87
CA PRO A 217 15.56 7.10 12.68
C PRO A 217 14.12 7.48 13.08
N THR A 218 13.13 7.09 12.28
CA THR A 218 11.71 7.45 12.48
C THR A 218 10.93 6.35 13.20
N THR A 219 11.42 5.11 13.18
CA THR A 219 10.70 3.95 13.74
C THR A 219 11.05 3.66 15.20
N ASN A 220 10.03 3.43 16.03
CA ASN A 220 10.20 2.89 17.36
C ASN A 220 10.45 1.37 17.32
N TRP A 221 11.70 0.95 17.42
CA TRP A 221 12.10 -0.46 17.43
C TRP A 221 11.46 -1.30 18.53
N LYS A 222 10.99 -0.68 19.62
CA LYS A 222 10.26 -1.38 20.67
C LYS A 222 8.90 -1.90 20.17
N ASP A 223 8.22 -1.13 19.33
CA ASP A 223 6.92 -1.49 18.79
C ASP A 223 7.06 -2.53 17.68
N VAL A 224 8.11 -2.43 16.86
CA VAL A 224 8.50 -3.49 15.91
C VAL A 224 8.78 -4.81 16.64
N ALA A 225 9.60 -4.78 17.70
CA ALA A 225 9.89 -5.97 18.50
C ALA A 225 8.63 -6.54 19.17
N ARG A 226 7.68 -5.68 19.55
CA ARG A 226 6.38 -6.09 20.10
C ARG A 226 5.46 -6.67 19.03
N GLY A 227 5.58 -6.24 17.78
CA GLY A 227 4.84 -6.78 16.63
C GLY A 227 5.16 -8.25 16.33
N PHE A 228 6.38 -8.70 16.65
CA PHE A 228 6.76 -10.12 16.58
C PHE A 228 6.13 -11.00 17.68
N LEU A 229 5.41 -10.41 18.64
CA LEU A 229 4.66 -11.14 19.67
C LEU A 229 3.17 -11.23 19.30
N PRO A 230 2.43 -12.23 19.82
CA PRO A 230 1.01 -12.37 19.53
C PRO A 230 0.24 -11.13 19.99
N SER A 231 -0.51 -10.51 19.08
CA SER A 231 -1.35 -9.35 19.35
C SER A 231 -2.83 -9.77 19.39
N ARG A 232 -3.66 -9.09 20.20
CA ARG A 232 -5.11 -9.35 20.23
C ARG A 232 -5.82 -8.83 18.98
N GLU A 233 -5.18 -7.91 18.27
CA GLU A 233 -5.71 -7.20 17.11
C GLU A 233 -5.91 -8.12 15.91
N ILE A 234 -5.15 -9.23 15.85
CA ILE A 234 -5.33 -10.30 14.85
C ILE A 234 -6.75 -10.89 14.89
N PHE A 235 -7.39 -10.91 16.07
CA PHE A 235 -8.71 -11.53 16.28
C PHE A 235 -9.80 -10.53 16.68
N ALA A 236 -9.44 -9.28 16.98
CA ALA A 236 -10.38 -8.25 17.41
C ALA A 236 -11.06 -7.55 16.23
N ASP A 237 -10.38 -7.47 15.09
CA ASP A 237 -10.87 -6.82 13.88
C ASP A 237 -11.01 -7.84 12.73
N ILE A 238 -12.08 -7.69 11.95
CA ILE A 238 -12.37 -8.49 10.76
C ILE A 238 -11.28 -8.28 9.71
N ASN A 239 -10.85 -7.03 9.51
CA ASN A 239 -9.80 -6.69 8.54
C ASN A 239 -8.43 -7.24 8.99
N GLY A 240 -8.14 -7.20 10.29
CA GLY A 240 -6.92 -7.79 10.87
C GLY A 240 -6.85 -9.31 10.68
N LEU A 241 -7.98 -10.00 10.81
CA LEU A 241 -8.08 -11.44 10.55
C LEU A 241 -7.95 -11.75 9.05
N TYR A 242 -8.59 -10.96 8.19
CA TYR A 242 -8.51 -11.09 6.74
C TYR A 242 -7.07 -10.93 6.23
N LEU A 243 -6.37 -9.88 6.64
CA LEU A 243 -4.97 -9.64 6.21
C LEU A 243 -3.99 -10.66 6.81
N SER A 244 -4.23 -11.11 8.05
CA SER A 244 -3.46 -12.22 8.63
C SER A 244 -3.62 -13.51 7.82
N ALA A 245 -4.84 -13.79 7.39
CA ALA A 245 -5.15 -14.92 6.53
C ALA A 245 -4.49 -14.78 5.14
N ALA A 246 -4.53 -13.58 4.55
CA ALA A 246 -3.87 -13.27 3.29
C ALA A 246 -2.34 -13.41 3.36
N LEU A 247 -1.70 -13.00 4.47
CA LEU A 247 -0.27 -13.20 4.73
C LEU A 247 0.11 -14.69 4.85
N LEU A 248 -0.77 -15.50 5.43
CA LEU A 248 -0.56 -16.95 5.50
C LEU A 248 -0.63 -17.58 4.11
N GLY A 249 -1.66 -17.21 3.32
CA GLY A 249 -1.90 -17.76 2.00
C GLY A 249 -0.87 -17.36 0.93
N SER A 250 -0.49 -16.08 0.89
CA SER A 250 0.49 -15.56 -0.08
C SER A 250 1.89 -16.15 0.09
N ASN A 251 2.38 -16.20 1.33
CA ASN A 251 3.70 -16.77 1.62
C ASN A 251 3.80 -18.24 1.24
N LEU A 252 2.73 -19.03 1.35
CA LEU A 252 2.78 -20.47 1.08
C LEU A 252 2.54 -20.77 -0.41
N MET A 253 3.61 -20.71 -1.20
CA MET A 253 3.52 -20.93 -2.65
C MET A 253 3.53 -22.42 -3.03
N PRO A 254 2.48 -22.96 -3.68
CA PRO A 254 2.34 -24.40 -3.93
C PRO A 254 3.39 -24.96 -4.91
N HIS A 255 3.73 -24.22 -5.97
CA HIS A 255 4.71 -24.66 -6.96
C HIS A 255 6.13 -24.79 -6.36
N SER A 256 6.42 -24.03 -5.29
CA SER A 256 7.71 -24.08 -4.59
C SER A 256 7.95 -25.42 -3.89
N LEU A 257 6.90 -26.17 -3.55
CA LEU A 257 7.02 -27.50 -2.94
C LEU A 257 7.55 -28.54 -3.94
N TYR A 258 7.11 -28.44 -5.20
CA TYR A 258 7.65 -29.26 -6.28
C TYR A 258 9.13 -28.94 -6.51
N LEU A 259 9.47 -27.64 -6.55
CA LEU A 259 10.86 -27.19 -6.66
C LEU A 259 11.72 -27.76 -5.52
N GLY A 260 11.30 -27.59 -4.25
CA GLY A 260 12.05 -28.04 -3.09
C GLY A 260 12.33 -29.55 -3.08
N SER A 261 11.41 -30.36 -3.61
CA SER A 261 11.63 -31.80 -3.81
C SER A 261 12.55 -32.15 -4.98
N GLY A 262 12.63 -31.30 -6.01
CA GLY A 262 13.41 -31.52 -7.22
C GLY A 262 14.88 -31.08 -7.10
N VAL A 263 15.13 -29.86 -6.61
CA VAL A 263 16.48 -29.25 -6.61
C VAL A 263 17.50 -30.01 -5.73
N VAL A 264 17.02 -30.76 -4.74
CA VAL A 264 17.87 -31.55 -3.83
C VAL A 264 18.46 -32.80 -4.51
N GLN A 265 17.84 -33.31 -5.56
CA GLN A 265 18.21 -34.58 -6.21
C GLN A 265 19.58 -34.50 -6.91
N ALA A 266 19.88 -33.37 -7.55
CA ALA A 266 21.15 -33.16 -8.26
C ALA A 266 22.36 -33.36 -7.33
N ARG A 267 22.22 -32.97 -6.04
CA ARG A 267 23.28 -33.13 -5.03
C ARG A 267 23.47 -34.56 -4.59
N MET A 268 22.37 -35.30 -4.45
CA MET A 268 22.39 -36.74 -4.16
C MET A 268 23.12 -37.48 -5.27
N LYS A 269 22.70 -37.23 -6.52
CA LYS A 269 23.26 -37.86 -7.71
C LYS A 269 24.75 -37.54 -7.86
N ALA A 270 25.15 -36.30 -7.62
CA ALA A 270 26.56 -35.90 -7.64
C ALA A 270 27.40 -36.58 -6.54
N PHE A 271 26.84 -36.79 -5.34
CA PHE A 271 27.54 -37.51 -4.26
C PHE A 271 27.76 -38.97 -4.62
N ASP A 272 26.70 -39.67 -5.07
CA ASP A 272 26.76 -41.09 -5.40
C ASP A 272 27.65 -41.36 -6.62
N ILE A 273 27.65 -40.49 -7.64
CA ILE A 273 28.59 -40.56 -8.76
C ILE A 273 30.04 -40.40 -8.28
N LYS A 274 30.31 -39.41 -7.41
CA LYS A 274 31.67 -39.15 -6.93
C LYS A 274 32.22 -40.28 -6.06
N LYS A 275 31.34 -40.98 -5.35
CA LYS A 275 31.70 -42.09 -4.45
C LYS A 275 31.60 -43.48 -5.12
N GLY A 276 31.12 -43.55 -6.36
CA GLY A 276 31.00 -44.79 -7.12
C GLY A 276 29.79 -45.64 -6.74
N HIS A 277 28.80 -45.07 -6.04
CA HIS A 277 27.55 -45.74 -5.70
C HIS A 277 26.52 -45.71 -6.85
N TYR A 278 26.75 -44.89 -7.88
CA TYR A 278 25.93 -44.84 -9.10
C TYR A 278 26.80 -44.61 -10.34
N ILE A 279 26.53 -45.36 -11.41
CA ILE A 279 27.24 -45.26 -12.70
C ILE A 279 26.27 -44.60 -13.69
N ARG A 280 26.69 -43.48 -14.29
CA ARG A 280 25.89 -42.76 -15.29
C ARG A 280 25.73 -43.61 -16.56
N PRO A 281 24.53 -43.77 -17.14
CA PRO A 281 24.36 -44.31 -18.49
C PRO A 281 25.14 -43.47 -19.51
N LEU A 282 25.66 -44.09 -20.59
CA LEU A 282 26.42 -43.40 -21.64
C LEU A 282 25.55 -42.31 -22.31
N GLU A 283 26.06 -41.06 -22.36
CA GLU A 283 25.33 -39.86 -22.76
C GLU A 283 24.64 -39.96 -24.14
N LYS A 284 23.31 -39.77 -24.20
CA LYS A 284 22.61 -39.33 -25.42
C LYS A 284 22.86 -37.82 -25.62
N LYS A 285 23.39 -37.44 -26.77
CA LYS A 285 23.64 -36.04 -27.15
C LYS A 285 22.29 -35.36 -27.49
N ARG A 286 21.63 -34.72 -26.51
CA ARG A 286 20.38 -33.94 -26.76
C ARG A 286 20.69 -32.78 -27.74
N GLN A 287 20.05 -32.80 -28.91
CA GLN A 287 20.18 -31.80 -29.97
C GLN A 287 19.53 -30.47 -29.57
N GLY A 288 20.12 -29.35 -30.00
CA GLY A 288 19.72 -27.99 -29.62
C GLY A 288 18.41 -27.49 -30.27
N LEU A 289 17.93 -26.38 -29.72
CA LEU A 289 16.61 -25.73 -29.86
C LEU A 289 16.09 -25.40 -31.28
N PHE A 290 16.80 -25.69 -32.37
CA PHE A 290 16.42 -25.23 -33.73
C PHE A 290 16.64 -26.20 -34.91
N THR A 291 16.93 -27.48 -34.68
CA THR A 291 17.05 -28.45 -35.80
C THR A 291 15.73 -29.19 -36.07
N PHE A 292 14.98 -28.71 -37.06
CA PHE A 292 13.94 -29.50 -37.73
C PHE A 292 14.60 -30.43 -38.75
N THR A 293 14.94 -31.65 -38.34
CA THR A 293 15.14 -32.74 -39.30
C THR A 293 14.40 -33.96 -38.80
N SER A 294 13.33 -34.30 -39.51
CA SER A 294 12.73 -35.63 -39.55
C SER A 294 13.82 -36.67 -39.80
N ASN A 295 13.94 -37.65 -38.90
CA ASN A 295 14.30 -39.01 -39.28
C ASN A 295 13.73 -39.99 -38.25
N GLU A 296 12.84 -40.82 -38.76
CA GLU A 296 12.40 -42.08 -38.19
C GLU A 296 13.64 -42.95 -37.92
N ASP A 297 13.85 -43.35 -36.67
CA ASP A 297 14.56 -44.61 -36.40
C ASP A 297 14.01 -45.20 -35.10
N ASN A 298 13.28 -46.29 -35.28
CA ASN A 298 12.67 -47.11 -34.25
C ASN A 298 13.75 -47.71 -33.35
N ASN A 299 13.83 -47.27 -32.10
CA ASN A 299 14.46 -48.01 -31.01
C ASN A 299 13.63 -47.79 -29.73
N GLU A 300 12.46 -48.45 -29.69
CA GLU A 300 11.53 -48.41 -28.55
C GLU A 300 12.06 -49.13 -27.29
N ASP A 301 13.20 -49.83 -27.38
CA ASP A 301 13.71 -50.66 -26.27
C ASP A 301 14.86 -50.04 -25.44
N LEU A 302 15.30 -48.80 -25.73
CA LEU A 302 16.46 -48.17 -25.06
C LEU A 302 16.17 -46.92 -24.20
N ASP A 303 14.91 -46.47 -24.11
CA ASP A 303 14.54 -45.26 -23.34
C ASP A 303 14.27 -45.53 -21.84
N SER A 304 14.36 -46.79 -21.39
CA SER A 304 14.01 -47.21 -20.02
C SER A 304 15.16 -47.21 -19.00
N LEU A 305 16.39 -46.82 -19.39
CA LEU A 305 17.59 -46.99 -18.53
C LEU A 305 18.00 -45.74 -17.71
N ASP A 306 17.35 -44.59 -17.89
CA ASP A 306 17.63 -43.36 -17.11
C ASP A 306 16.68 -43.16 -15.90
N GLU A 307 15.58 -43.93 -15.80
CA GLU A 307 14.45 -43.68 -14.86
C GLU A 307 14.64 -44.24 -13.42
N ASP A 308 15.64 -45.07 -13.14
CA ASP A 308 15.72 -45.83 -11.87
C ASP A 308 16.83 -45.36 -10.91
N TYR A 309 17.11 -44.06 -10.83
CA TYR A 309 18.06 -43.54 -9.83
C TYR A 309 17.43 -43.55 -8.42
N LYS A 310 17.98 -44.36 -7.50
CA LYS A 310 17.65 -44.35 -6.06
C LYS A 310 18.86 -43.94 -5.22
N PRO A 311 18.71 -42.95 -4.31
CA PRO A 311 19.83 -42.46 -3.50
C PRO A 311 20.35 -43.52 -2.52
N SER A 312 21.67 -43.55 -2.32
CA SER A 312 22.28 -44.41 -1.31
C SER A 312 22.02 -43.91 0.12
N ILE A 313 21.99 -44.83 1.10
CA ILE A 313 21.87 -44.47 2.52
C ILE A 313 23.03 -43.57 3.00
N HIS A 314 24.21 -43.74 2.39
CA HIS A 314 25.40 -42.94 2.67
C HIS A 314 25.21 -41.50 2.19
N ALA A 315 24.67 -41.31 0.98
CA ALA A 315 24.32 -39.97 0.49
C ALA A 315 23.32 -39.30 1.44
N ILE A 316 22.25 -40.01 1.82
CA ILE A 316 21.18 -39.46 2.67
C ILE A 316 21.72 -39.00 4.03
N ASN A 317 22.48 -39.84 4.72
CA ASN A 317 23.02 -39.51 6.04
C ASN A 317 24.02 -38.32 5.97
N GLU A 318 24.75 -38.18 4.86
CA GLU A 318 25.73 -37.11 4.68
C GLU A 318 25.12 -35.79 4.20
N THR A 319 24.08 -35.80 3.38
CA THR A 319 23.57 -34.58 2.72
C THR A 319 22.28 -34.02 3.34
N MET A 320 21.45 -34.87 3.97
CA MET A 320 20.11 -34.47 4.42
C MET A 320 20.18 -33.33 5.44
N SER A 321 20.99 -33.47 6.49
CA SER A 321 21.10 -32.45 7.53
C SER A 321 21.65 -31.13 7.01
N TYR A 322 22.61 -31.13 6.09
CA TYR A 322 23.16 -29.90 5.51
C TYR A 322 22.15 -29.21 4.59
N THR A 323 21.41 -29.99 3.79
CA THR A 323 20.41 -29.46 2.86
C THR A 323 19.22 -28.86 3.63
N ILE A 324 18.75 -29.56 4.68
CA ILE A 324 17.68 -29.04 5.55
C ILE A 324 18.16 -27.80 6.32
N ALA A 325 19.37 -27.82 6.88
CA ALA A 325 19.92 -26.66 7.58
C ALA A 325 20.07 -25.44 6.66
N GLU A 326 20.54 -25.66 5.42
CA GLU A 326 20.66 -24.59 4.43
C GLU A 326 19.30 -24.04 3.99
N LEU A 327 18.30 -24.90 3.81
CA LEU A 327 16.93 -24.48 3.53
C LEU A 327 16.35 -23.61 4.65
N ILE A 328 16.48 -24.03 5.91
CA ILE A 328 15.99 -23.26 7.07
C ILE A 328 16.71 -21.92 7.18
N VAL A 329 18.04 -21.92 7.06
CA VAL A 329 18.83 -20.68 7.12
C VAL A 329 18.43 -19.75 5.98
N SER A 330 18.24 -20.25 4.77
CA SER A 330 17.85 -19.43 3.61
C SER A 330 16.46 -18.83 3.79
N LEU A 331 15.46 -19.61 4.22
CA LEU A 331 14.11 -19.09 4.47
C LEU A 331 14.08 -18.04 5.59
N ILE A 332 14.82 -18.24 6.68
CA ILE A 332 14.84 -17.26 7.78
C ILE A 332 15.63 -16.00 7.40
N THR A 333 16.80 -16.14 6.78
CA THR A 333 17.67 -15.00 6.49
C THR A 333 17.25 -14.19 5.28
N VAL A 334 16.51 -14.81 4.35
CA VAL A 334 16.10 -14.18 3.11
C VAL A 334 14.60 -13.89 3.13
N ALA A 335 13.75 -14.93 3.13
CA ALA A 335 12.30 -14.74 2.98
C ALA A 335 11.67 -13.98 4.16
N LEU A 336 11.92 -14.44 5.40
CA LEU A 336 11.41 -13.76 6.59
C LEU A 336 12.00 -12.35 6.72
N PHE A 337 13.29 -12.16 6.43
CA PHE A 337 13.92 -10.85 6.48
C PHE A 337 13.27 -9.88 5.48
N VAL A 338 13.14 -10.27 4.22
CA VAL A 338 12.58 -9.42 3.16
C VAL A 338 11.12 -9.08 3.46
N ASN A 339 10.29 -10.08 3.77
CA ASN A 339 8.86 -9.85 4.03
C ASN A 339 8.63 -9.07 5.33
N ALA A 340 9.50 -9.21 6.34
CA ALA A 340 9.43 -8.38 7.54
C ALA A 340 9.93 -6.96 7.28
N ALA A 341 11.01 -6.80 6.51
CA ALA A 341 11.58 -5.49 6.19
C ALA A 341 10.57 -4.66 5.41
N ILE A 342 9.92 -5.21 4.38
CA ILE A 342 8.91 -4.48 3.60
C ILE A 342 7.69 -4.10 4.45
N LEU A 343 7.21 -4.98 5.34
CA LEU A 343 6.09 -4.67 6.23
C LEU A 343 6.48 -3.59 7.25
N ILE A 344 7.69 -3.62 7.80
CA ILE A 344 8.19 -2.58 8.71
C ILE A 344 8.37 -1.25 7.97
N VAL A 345 8.94 -1.28 6.77
CA VAL A 345 9.17 -0.09 5.94
C VAL A 345 7.85 0.54 5.54
N ALA A 346 6.90 -0.25 5.03
CA ALA A 346 5.55 0.21 4.69
C ALA A 346 4.79 0.69 5.93
N GLY A 347 4.84 -0.07 7.03
CA GLY A 347 4.19 0.27 8.28
C GLY A 347 4.72 1.57 8.87
N SER A 348 6.03 1.82 8.79
CA SER A 348 6.62 3.08 9.24
C SER A 348 6.29 4.24 8.30
N ALA A 349 6.21 4.01 6.99
CA ALA A 349 5.81 5.04 6.02
C ALA A 349 4.34 5.44 6.20
N LEU A 350 3.48 4.51 6.63
CA LEU A 350 2.07 4.75 6.94
C LEU A 350 1.84 5.29 8.38
N SER A 351 2.83 5.21 9.27
CA SER A 351 2.71 5.64 10.67
C SER A 351 3.07 7.10 10.91
N THR A 352 3.67 7.78 9.94
CA THR A 352 3.92 9.22 10.07
C THR A 352 2.58 9.95 9.97
N PRO A 353 2.20 10.76 10.98
CA PRO A 353 0.97 11.54 10.90
C PRO A 353 1.07 12.45 9.68
N THR A 354 0.18 12.26 8.72
CA THR A 354 -0.01 13.22 7.64
C THR A 354 -1.14 14.15 8.04
N ASP A 355 -0.85 15.45 8.02
CA ASP A 355 -1.83 16.53 8.19
C ASP A 355 -2.75 16.69 6.96
N ASP A 356 -2.58 15.84 5.94
CA ASP A 356 -3.44 15.71 4.76
C ASP A 356 -3.57 14.21 4.40
N ASP A 357 -4.75 13.78 3.95
CA ASP A 357 -5.03 12.48 3.29
C ASP A 357 -4.97 11.16 4.11
N GLY A 358 -5.00 11.22 5.44
CA GLY A 358 -4.76 10.07 6.33
C GLY A 358 -5.70 8.85 6.19
N ASP A 359 -6.92 8.99 5.64
CA ASP A 359 -7.87 7.87 5.51
C ASP A 359 -7.86 7.20 4.14
N PHE A 360 -7.51 7.90 3.04
CA PHE A 360 -7.59 7.32 1.69
C PHE A 360 -6.43 6.37 1.36
N ALA A 361 -5.23 6.67 1.86
CA ALA A 361 -4.06 5.81 1.65
C ALA A 361 -4.12 4.49 2.46
N LEU A 362 -5.01 4.41 3.45
CA LEU A 362 -5.11 3.29 4.38
C LEU A 362 -5.92 2.13 3.79
N GLU A 363 -6.88 2.35 2.88
CA GLU A 363 -7.64 1.25 2.28
C GLU A 363 -6.97 0.60 1.04
N THR A 364 -6.07 1.30 0.34
CA THR A 364 -5.50 0.86 -0.95
C THR A 364 -3.97 0.88 -1.02
N ALA A 365 -3.30 0.38 0.01
CA ALA A 365 -1.84 0.27 0.03
C ALA A 365 -1.34 -0.74 -1.04
N ASP A 366 -0.95 -0.23 -2.22
CA ASP A 366 -0.39 -1.02 -3.32
C ASP A 366 1.11 -0.72 -3.54
N LEU A 367 1.75 -1.46 -4.48
CA LEU A 367 3.18 -1.31 -4.77
C LEU A 367 3.55 0.11 -5.26
N PHE A 368 2.63 0.81 -5.90
CA PHE A 368 2.88 2.15 -6.41
C PHE A 368 2.76 3.20 -5.32
N THR A 369 1.73 3.08 -4.49
CA THR A 369 1.52 3.91 -3.31
C THR A 369 2.72 3.80 -2.39
N LEU A 370 3.23 2.60 -2.12
CA LEU A 370 4.45 2.44 -1.33
C LEU A 370 5.65 3.14 -1.98
N HIS A 371 5.88 2.96 -3.28
CA HIS A 371 6.98 3.64 -3.97
C HIS A 371 6.86 5.17 -3.83
N GLN A 372 5.66 5.71 -3.97
CA GLN A 372 5.39 7.14 -3.82
C GLN A 372 5.66 7.61 -2.40
N LEU A 373 5.14 6.90 -1.39
CA LEU A 373 5.38 7.20 0.02
C LEU A 373 6.88 7.16 0.37
N LEU A 374 7.61 6.14 -0.09
CA LEU A 374 9.06 6.05 0.13
C LEU A 374 9.85 7.16 -0.58
N SER A 375 9.40 7.57 -1.76
CA SER A 375 10.02 8.64 -2.54
C SER A 375 9.81 10.01 -1.90
N THR A 376 8.62 10.26 -1.37
CA THR A 376 8.20 11.54 -0.80
C THR A 376 8.71 11.70 0.64
N HIS A 377 8.47 10.72 1.51
CA HIS A 377 8.77 10.85 2.94
C HIS A 377 10.20 10.47 3.33
N LEU A 378 10.83 9.55 2.60
CA LEU A 378 12.17 9.06 2.95
C LEU A 378 13.25 9.68 2.07
N SER A 379 13.18 9.44 0.76
CA SER A 379 14.03 10.09 -0.27
C SER A 379 13.71 9.51 -1.66
N LYS A 380 13.90 10.30 -2.72
CA LYS A 380 13.87 9.78 -4.12
C LYS A 380 14.79 8.56 -4.33
N ALA A 381 15.90 8.50 -3.61
CA ALA A 381 16.81 7.36 -3.62
C ALA A 381 16.23 6.10 -2.97
N ALA A 382 15.36 6.23 -1.95
CA ALA A 382 14.69 5.08 -1.34
C ALA A 382 13.67 4.45 -2.31
N GLY A 383 12.84 5.26 -2.98
CA GLY A 383 11.94 4.76 -4.02
C GLY A 383 12.67 4.05 -5.18
N SER A 384 13.82 4.59 -5.59
CA SER A 384 14.66 3.95 -6.63
C SER A 384 15.24 2.60 -6.19
N VAL A 385 15.64 2.48 -4.93
CA VAL A 385 16.14 1.22 -4.34
C VAL A 385 15.03 0.17 -4.27
N PHE A 386 13.82 0.59 -3.89
CA PHE A 386 12.63 -0.27 -3.86
C PHE A 386 12.29 -0.80 -5.26
N ALA A 387 12.28 0.08 -6.26
CA ALA A 387 11.99 -0.31 -7.64
C ALA A 387 13.03 -1.30 -8.19
N PHE A 388 14.31 -1.12 -7.84
CA PHE A 388 15.37 -2.06 -8.20
C PHE A 388 15.22 -3.41 -7.50
N ALA A 389 14.81 -3.43 -6.22
CA ALA A 389 14.51 -4.66 -5.49
C ALA A 389 13.33 -5.41 -6.12
N LEU A 390 12.28 -4.69 -6.51
CA LEU A 390 11.12 -5.24 -7.20
C LEU A 390 11.49 -5.85 -8.56
N LEU A 391 12.38 -5.19 -9.32
CA LEU A 391 12.89 -5.73 -10.57
C LEU A 391 13.70 -7.02 -10.35
N CYS A 392 14.61 -7.03 -9.37
CA CYS A 392 15.41 -8.21 -9.04
C CYS A 392 14.52 -9.39 -8.63
N SER A 393 13.49 -9.13 -7.81
CA SER A 393 12.48 -10.08 -7.36
C SER A 393 11.70 -10.69 -8.54
N GLY A 394 11.17 -9.86 -9.44
CA GLY A 394 10.42 -10.33 -10.62
C GLY A 394 11.26 -11.21 -11.54
N LEU A 395 12.51 -10.84 -11.80
CA LEU A 395 13.43 -11.61 -12.64
C LEU A 395 13.83 -12.96 -12.02
N CYS A 396 14.04 -13.01 -10.70
CA CYS A 396 14.41 -14.25 -10.03
C CYS A 396 13.21 -15.20 -9.85
N GLY A 397 12.00 -14.67 -9.61
CA GLY A 397 10.77 -15.46 -9.52
C GLY A 397 10.55 -16.29 -10.79
N GLY A 398 10.63 -15.64 -11.96
CA GLY A 398 10.30 -16.30 -13.23
C GLY A 398 11.23 -17.43 -13.62
N THR A 399 12.45 -17.36 -13.13
CA THR A 399 13.42 -18.44 -13.22
C THR A 399 12.94 -19.67 -12.45
N VAL A 400 12.46 -19.48 -11.22
CA VAL A 400 11.97 -20.56 -10.35
C VAL A 400 10.67 -21.15 -10.88
N VAL A 401 9.72 -20.31 -11.32
CA VAL A 401 8.44 -20.77 -11.88
C VAL A 401 8.64 -21.64 -13.12
N THR A 402 9.61 -21.31 -13.97
CA THR A 402 9.97 -22.14 -15.13
C THR A 402 10.44 -23.53 -14.71
N ILE A 403 11.31 -23.62 -13.71
CA ILE A 403 11.83 -24.91 -13.21
C ILE A 403 10.73 -25.71 -12.53
N ALA A 404 9.95 -25.08 -11.66
CA ALA A 404 8.83 -25.73 -10.98
C ALA A 404 7.82 -26.27 -11.98
N GLY A 405 7.47 -25.48 -13.00
CA GLY A 405 6.60 -25.92 -14.08
C GLY A 405 7.18 -27.13 -14.82
N GLN A 406 8.46 -27.12 -15.18
CA GLN A 406 9.11 -28.26 -15.83
C GLN A 406 8.92 -29.55 -15.01
N LEU A 407 9.22 -29.49 -13.71
CA LEU A 407 9.08 -30.60 -12.77
C LEU A 407 7.62 -31.10 -12.68
N ILE A 408 6.65 -30.17 -12.61
CA ILE A 408 5.22 -30.49 -12.53
C ILE A 408 4.77 -31.29 -13.75
N MET A 409 5.15 -30.86 -14.95
CA MET A 409 4.66 -31.45 -16.20
C MET A 409 5.38 -32.76 -16.56
N GLU A 410 6.70 -32.81 -16.37
CA GLU A 410 7.46 -34.05 -16.56
C GLU A 410 7.06 -35.10 -15.51
N GLY A 411 6.92 -34.70 -14.25
CA GLY A 411 6.54 -35.57 -13.16
C GLY A 411 5.12 -36.13 -13.31
N HIS A 412 4.12 -35.28 -13.51
CA HIS A 412 2.71 -35.72 -13.57
C HIS A 412 2.31 -36.37 -14.90
N CYS A 413 2.75 -35.81 -16.04
CA CYS A 413 2.27 -36.21 -17.37
C CYS A 413 3.29 -37.01 -18.20
N ASN A 414 4.54 -37.15 -17.73
CA ASN A 414 5.66 -37.72 -18.50
C ASN A 414 5.90 -37.04 -19.85
N MET A 415 5.46 -35.79 -20.00
CA MET A 415 5.54 -35.05 -21.25
C MET A 415 6.83 -34.21 -21.25
N GLN A 416 7.79 -34.59 -22.10
CA GLN A 416 9.06 -33.88 -22.23
C GLN A 416 8.92 -32.72 -23.23
N ILE A 417 8.63 -31.52 -22.73
CA ILE A 417 8.67 -30.29 -23.55
C ILE A 417 9.96 -29.52 -23.21
N PRO A 418 10.68 -28.98 -24.20
CA PRO A 418 11.80 -28.08 -23.95
C PRO A 418 11.39 -26.91 -23.03
N PRO A 419 12.21 -26.55 -22.02
CA PRO A 419 11.88 -25.48 -21.07
C PRO A 419 11.48 -24.17 -21.73
N GLY A 420 12.12 -23.85 -22.86
CA GLY A 420 11.81 -22.64 -23.61
C GLY A 420 10.38 -22.60 -24.15
N ILE A 421 9.93 -23.67 -24.78
CA ILE A 421 8.57 -23.75 -25.34
C ILE A 421 7.54 -23.72 -24.21
N LYS A 422 7.79 -24.46 -23.13
CA LYS A 422 6.90 -24.45 -21.97
C LYS A 422 6.74 -23.04 -21.42
N ARG A 423 7.83 -22.31 -21.22
CA ARG A 423 7.78 -20.94 -20.70
C ARG A 423 7.09 -19.98 -21.68
N ILE A 424 7.21 -20.15 -23.01
CA ILE A 424 6.41 -19.37 -23.98
C ILE A 424 4.92 -19.59 -23.73
N ILE A 425 4.50 -20.85 -23.56
CA ILE A 425 3.09 -21.19 -23.36
C ILE A 425 2.58 -20.60 -22.03
N THR A 426 3.26 -20.87 -20.92
CA THR A 426 2.81 -20.36 -19.60
C THR A 426 2.81 -18.84 -19.56
N ARG A 427 3.85 -18.19 -20.13
CA ARG A 427 3.95 -16.73 -20.18
C ARG A 427 2.85 -16.12 -21.04
N THR A 428 2.52 -16.73 -22.18
CA THR A 428 1.42 -16.26 -23.04
C THR A 428 0.09 -16.35 -22.30
N LEU A 429 -0.17 -17.46 -21.60
CA LEU A 429 -1.38 -17.63 -20.80
C LEU A 429 -1.48 -16.63 -19.64
N ALA A 430 -0.37 -16.29 -19.00
CA ALA A 430 -0.31 -15.30 -17.93
C ALA A 430 -0.40 -13.85 -18.45
N LEU A 431 0.14 -13.56 -19.64
CA LEU A 431 0.20 -12.22 -20.21
C LEU A 431 -1.13 -11.75 -20.80
N ILE A 432 -1.95 -12.66 -21.35
CA ILE A 432 -3.28 -12.33 -21.90
C ILE A 432 -4.17 -11.58 -20.89
N PRO A 433 -4.44 -12.10 -19.67
CA PRO A 433 -5.27 -11.38 -18.71
C PRO A 433 -4.64 -10.07 -18.25
N CYS A 434 -3.31 -10.01 -18.11
CA CYS A 434 -2.62 -8.77 -17.74
C CYS A 434 -2.81 -7.67 -18.79
N VAL A 435 -2.61 -7.99 -20.08
CA VAL A 435 -2.78 -7.02 -21.17
C VAL A 435 -4.23 -6.54 -21.27
N LEU A 436 -5.20 -7.45 -21.21
CA LEU A 436 -6.62 -7.09 -21.28
C LEU A 436 -7.02 -6.14 -20.15
N VAL A 437 -6.60 -6.45 -18.92
CA VAL A 437 -6.94 -5.63 -17.76
C VAL A 437 -6.22 -4.29 -17.77
N VAL A 438 -4.96 -4.24 -18.20
CA VAL A 438 -4.22 -2.97 -18.34
C VAL A 438 -4.90 -2.04 -19.33
N VAL A 439 -5.35 -2.56 -20.47
CA VAL A 439 -6.03 -1.76 -21.49
C VAL A 439 -7.40 -1.26 -21.01
N ALA A 440 -8.14 -2.09 -20.25
CA ALA A 440 -9.49 -1.75 -19.81
C ALA A 440 -9.54 -0.91 -18.53
N TYR A 441 -8.65 -1.15 -17.56
CA TYR A 441 -8.74 -0.62 -16.18
C TYR A 441 -7.43 0.02 -15.69
N GLY A 442 -6.38 0.06 -16.50
CA GLY A 442 -5.12 0.73 -16.14
C GLY A 442 -4.43 0.16 -14.90
N ARG A 443 -3.99 1.06 -14.00
CA ARG A 443 -3.21 0.71 -12.79
C ARG A 443 -4.03 -0.11 -11.78
N GLU A 444 -5.24 0.35 -11.46
CA GLU A 444 -6.08 -0.29 -10.44
C GLU A 444 -6.43 -1.72 -10.81
N GLY A 445 -6.70 -1.97 -12.09
CA GLY A 445 -6.93 -3.31 -12.62
C GLY A 445 -5.73 -4.24 -12.42
N LEU A 446 -4.50 -3.76 -12.65
CA LEU A 446 -3.27 -4.55 -12.42
C LEU A 446 -3.11 -4.93 -10.95
N SER A 447 -3.28 -3.98 -10.04
CA SER A 447 -3.19 -4.23 -8.60
C SER A 447 -4.27 -5.24 -8.14
N ALA A 448 -5.49 -5.15 -8.67
CA ALA A 448 -6.55 -6.10 -8.40
C ALA A 448 -6.24 -7.52 -8.92
N VAL A 449 -5.70 -7.65 -10.13
CA VAL A 449 -5.28 -8.94 -10.70
C VAL A 449 -4.13 -9.55 -9.89
N LEU A 450 -3.17 -8.73 -9.44
CA LEU A 450 -2.10 -9.16 -8.56
C LEU A 450 -2.65 -9.77 -7.27
N ASN A 451 -3.58 -9.08 -6.60
CA ASN A 451 -4.19 -9.59 -5.37
C ASN A 451 -5.05 -10.85 -5.62
N ALA A 452 -5.82 -10.87 -6.70
CA ALA A 452 -6.62 -12.04 -7.08
C ALA A 452 -5.75 -13.28 -7.33
N SER A 453 -4.57 -13.12 -7.93
CA SER A 453 -3.63 -14.23 -8.14
C SER A 453 -3.19 -14.89 -6.83
N GLN A 454 -3.05 -14.12 -5.75
CA GLN A 454 -2.69 -14.62 -4.41
C GLN A 454 -3.82 -15.44 -3.78
N VAL A 455 -5.07 -15.04 -3.99
CA VAL A 455 -6.24 -15.80 -3.54
C VAL A 455 -6.30 -17.15 -4.26
N VAL A 456 -6.05 -17.18 -5.56
CA VAL A 456 -5.98 -18.43 -6.35
C VAL A 456 -4.88 -19.35 -5.82
N LEU A 457 -3.68 -18.82 -5.55
CA LEU A 457 -2.56 -19.58 -4.97
C LEU A 457 -2.92 -20.19 -3.62
N SER A 458 -3.53 -19.40 -2.75
CA SER A 458 -4.00 -19.84 -1.43
C SER A 458 -4.99 -20.99 -1.59
N PHE A 459 -5.97 -20.88 -2.49
CA PHE A 459 -6.96 -21.92 -2.75
C PHE A 459 -6.35 -23.24 -3.25
N MET A 460 -5.30 -23.19 -4.08
CA MET A 460 -4.66 -24.39 -4.64
C MET A 460 -3.75 -25.12 -3.65
N LEU A 461 -3.23 -24.42 -2.64
CA LEU A 461 -2.25 -24.95 -1.69
C LEU A 461 -2.70 -26.23 -0.96
N PRO A 462 -3.91 -26.33 -0.37
CA PRO A 462 -4.32 -27.52 0.37
C PRO A 462 -4.34 -28.78 -0.51
N PHE A 463 -4.70 -28.64 -1.78
CA PHE A 463 -4.76 -29.77 -2.72
C PHE A 463 -3.37 -30.27 -3.13
N ILE A 464 -2.38 -29.38 -3.16
CA ILE A 464 -0.98 -29.71 -3.49
C ILE A 464 -0.22 -30.21 -2.26
N CYS A 465 -0.54 -29.71 -1.06
CA CYS A 465 0.06 -30.18 0.19
C CYS A 465 -0.46 -31.56 0.62
N ALA A 466 -1.73 -31.88 0.36
CA ALA A 466 -2.34 -33.17 0.70
C ALA A 466 -1.50 -34.39 0.24
N PRO A 467 -1.12 -34.53 -1.04
CA PRO A 467 -0.30 -35.66 -1.49
C PRO A 467 1.08 -35.66 -0.85
N LEU A 468 1.71 -34.50 -0.64
CA LEU A 468 3.01 -34.41 0.04
C LEU A 468 2.96 -35.02 1.45
N ILE A 469 1.94 -34.66 2.24
CA ILE A 469 1.75 -35.17 3.60
C ILE A 469 1.45 -36.67 3.59
N TYR A 470 0.62 -37.12 2.65
CA TYR A 470 0.29 -38.53 2.47
C TYR A 470 1.53 -39.37 2.14
N LEU A 471 2.31 -38.95 1.13
CA LEU A 471 3.48 -39.66 0.64
C LEU A 471 4.58 -39.74 1.71
N THR A 472 4.86 -38.63 2.39
CA THR A 472 5.89 -38.57 3.44
C THR A 472 5.52 -39.31 4.73
N SER A 473 4.23 -39.57 4.94
CA SER A 473 3.72 -40.36 6.08
C SER A 473 3.67 -41.86 5.78
N ASN A 474 3.75 -42.27 4.51
CA ASN A 474 3.69 -43.68 4.12
C ASN A 474 5.06 -44.36 4.27
N ARG A 475 5.09 -45.45 5.06
CA ARG A 475 6.31 -46.24 5.34
C ARG A 475 6.82 -47.00 4.12
N ASP A 476 5.93 -47.42 3.24
CA ASP A 476 6.29 -48.22 2.06
C ASP A 476 6.97 -47.37 0.98
N ILE A 477 6.63 -46.08 0.93
CA ILE A 477 7.19 -45.10 -0.01
C ILE A 477 8.52 -44.56 0.54
N MET A 478 8.56 -44.21 1.83
CA MET A 478 9.74 -43.64 2.48
C MET A 478 10.76 -44.68 2.97
N LYS A 479 10.87 -45.84 2.32
CA LYS A 479 11.85 -46.88 2.66
C LYS A 479 13.14 -46.72 1.85
N VAL A 480 14.28 -46.79 2.51
CA VAL A 480 15.61 -46.70 1.89
C VAL A 480 16.34 -48.03 2.07
N GLU A 481 16.91 -48.58 0.99
CA GLU A 481 17.71 -49.81 1.05
C GLU A 481 19.04 -49.59 1.79
N ILE A 482 19.36 -50.47 2.74
CA ILE A 482 20.65 -50.49 3.44
C ILE A 482 21.52 -51.53 2.73
N PHE A 483 22.55 -51.08 2.02
CA PHE A 483 23.61 -51.94 1.50
C PHE A 483 24.61 -52.21 2.63
N ASP A 484 24.77 -53.49 2.99
CA ASP A 484 25.82 -53.92 3.92
C ASP A 484 27.15 -53.97 3.13
N ASP A 485 27.94 -52.91 3.22
CA ASP A 485 29.30 -52.92 2.68
C ASP A 485 30.10 -53.95 3.47
N GLY A 486 30.38 -55.11 2.85
CA GLY A 486 31.22 -56.18 3.38
C GLY A 486 32.69 -55.80 3.59
N SER A 487 33.00 -54.58 4.04
CA SER A 487 34.34 -54.17 4.40
C SER A 487 34.37 -53.32 5.69
N LYS A 488 34.93 -53.97 6.72
CA LYS A 488 35.49 -53.45 7.98
C LYS A 488 34.49 -53.04 9.07
N SER A 489 34.20 -54.03 9.91
CA SER A 489 34.18 -53.83 11.36
C SER A 489 35.42 -53.07 11.81
N THR A 490 35.25 -51.80 12.15
CA THR A 490 36.12 -51.14 13.13
C THR A 490 35.28 -50.85 14.34
N ASN A 491 35.55 -51.61 15.40
CA ASN A 491 35.03 -51.42 16.75
C ASN A 491 34.98 -49.93 17.11
N PHE A 492 33.78 -49.43 17.34
CA PHE A 492 33.58 -48.21 18.11
C PHE A 492 33.04 -48.64 19.48
N GLU A 493 33.97 -48.77 20.44
CA GLU A 493 33.62 -48.77 21.86
C GLU A 493 33.18 -47.36 22.26
N GLY A 494 32.02 -47.25 22.90
CA GLY A 494 31.48 -46.01 23.45
C GLY A 494 29.95 -45.99 23.40
N GLY A 495 29.33 -46.65 24.37
CA GLY A 495 27.90 -47.01 24.39
C GLY A 495 26.90 -45.88 24.62
N ILE A 496 25.62 -46.25 24.53
CA ILE A 496 24.59 -46.21 25.58
C ILE A 496 23.59 -47.33 25.25
N GLU A 497 23.39 -48.26 26.20
CA GLU A 497 22.36 -49.29 26.15
C GLU A 497 20.96 -48.66 26.24
N LEU A 498 20.01 -49.15 25.45
CA LEU A 498 18.58 -49.01 25.71
C LEU A 498 17.93 -50.39 25.57
N ASN A 499 17.72 -51.00 26.75
CA ASN A 499 16.69 -52.01 26.95
C ASN A 499 15.32 -51.41 26.59
N ASP A 500 14.58 -52.10 25.73
CA ASP A 500 13.29 -52.68 26.10
C ASP A 500 12.76 -53.51 24.93
N PHE A 501 12.98 -54.82 25.05
CA PHE A 501 12.26 -55.85 24.32
C PHE A 501 10.92 -56.05 25.01
N ASP A 502 9.81 -55.82 24.31
CA ASP A 502 8.56 -56.47 24.64
C ASP A 502 7.86 -56.92 23.35
N THR A 503 8.11 -58.17 22.95
CA THR A 503 7.29 -58.90 21.99
C THR A 503 7.00 -60.28 22.57
N GLN A 504 5.86 -60.40 23.24
CA GLN A 504 5.19 -61.68 23.45
C GLN A 504 4.32 -62.01 22.22
N THR A 505 4.69 -63.13 21.58
CA THR A 505 3.83 -64.19 21.01
C THR A 505 2.70 -63.85 20.03
N GLY A 506 2.74 -64.48 18.85
CA GLY A 506 1.57 -64.72 18.00
C GLY A 506 1.87 -65.57 16.76
N LYS A 507 1.55 -66.87 16.82
CA LYS A 507 1.64 -67.88 15.75
C LYS A 507 0.77 -67.56 14.53
N VAL A 508 1.18 -68.04 13.34
CA VAL A 508 0.27 -68.34 12.20
C VAL A 508 0.75 -69.65 11.50
N PRO A 509 -0.15 -70.55 11.04
CA PRO A 509 0.13 -71.98 10.84
C PRO A 509 0.51 -72.37 9.40
N THR A 510 1.16 -73.54 9.29
CA THR A 510 1.50 -74.29 8.08
C THR A 510 0.32 -75.10 7.54
N LEU A 511 0.18 -75.18 6.22
CA LEU A 511 -0.70 -76.12 5.50
C LEU A 511 0.07 -76.77 4.35
N ASP A 512 0.10 -78.10 4.37
CA ASP A 512 0.78 -79.01 3.44
C ASP A 512 -0.13 -79.49 2.27
N PHE A 513 0.52 -80.15 1.29
CA PHE A 513 0.09 -81.24 0.37
C PHE A 513 0.06 -80.92 -1.16
N PRO A 514 0.20 -81.91 -2.07
CA PRO A 514 1.41 -82.70 -2.36
C PRO A 514 1.70 -82.96 -3.88
N SER A 515 2.88 -83.53 -4.14
CA SER A 515 3.48 -84.21 -5.32
C SER A 515 2.63 -84.65 -6.54
N SER A 516 3.21 -84.63 -7.76
CA SER A 516 3.44 -85.86 -8.57
C SER A 516 4.17 -85.68 -9.93
N HIS A 517 4.99 -86.70 -10.28
CA HIS A 517 5.36 -87.27 -11.59
C HIS A 517 6.42 -86.68 -12.56
N SER A 518 7.67 -87.19 -12.40
CA SER A 518 8.44 -88.11 -13.28
C SER A 518 8.67 -87.90 -14.81
N ASN A 519 9.98 -87.81 -15.13
CA ASN A 519 10.81 -88.57 -16.10
C ASN A 519 10.76 -88.35 -17.64
N SER A 520 11.92 -87.96 -18.22
CA SER A 520 12.78 -88.70 -19.19
C SER A 520 13.78 -87.72 -19.86
N GLU A 521 15.11 -87.80 -19.59
CA GLU A 521 16.17 -88.57 -20.32
C GLU A 521 16.45 -88.04 -21.75
N VAL A 522 17.64 -87.81 -22.33
CA VAL A 522 19.11 -88.04 -22.16
C VAL A 522 19.78 -87.22 -23.31
N GLY A 523 21.00 -86.65 -23.31
CA GLY A 523 22.12 -86.59 -22.37
C GLY A 523 23.39 -85.97 -23.00
N SER A 524 24.47 -86.04 -22.22
CA SER A 524 25.92 -85.93 -22.53
C SER A 524 26.68 -84.71 -21.99
N CYS A 525 27.76 -85.02 -21.28
CA CYS A 525 28.52 -84.23 -20.31
C CYS A 525 29.77 -83.57 -20.91
N ASN A 526 30.15 -82.38 -20.42
CA ASN A 526 31.35 -82.15 -19.59
C ASN A 526 31.56 -80.65 -19.28
N ASP A 527 31.65 -80.32 -17.99
CA ASP A 527 32.73 -79.55 -17.34
C ASP A 527 32.26 -78.71 -16.14
N HIS A 528 32.82 -79.05 -14.97
CA HIS A 528 32.95 -78.31 -13.71
C HIS A 528 31.69 -77.76 -13.01
N ILE A 529 31.27 -78.52 -11.99
CA ILE A 529 30.41 -78.10 -10.88
C ILE A 529 31.17 -77.11 -9.99
N ALA A 530 30.65 -75.89 -9.86
CA ALA A 530 30.73 -75.09 -8.65
C ALA A 530 29.27 -74.76 -8.26
N GLU A 531 28.87 -75.23 -7.09
CA GLU A 531 27.53 -75.05 -6.52
C GLU A 531 27.14 -73.57 -6.48
N ASP A 532 26.06 -73.23 -7.20
CA ASP A 532 25.42 -71.93 -7.14
C ASP A 532 24.69 -71.81 -5.79
N ARG A 533 25.41 -71.33 -4.77
CA ARG A 533 24.80 -70.87 -3.54
C ARG A 533 23.98 -69.62 -3.88
N THR A 534 22.68 -69.80 -4.04
CA THR A 534 21.69 -68.73 -3.98
C THR A 534 21.79 -68.04 -2.62
N TYR A 535 22.65 -67.03 -2.54
CA TYR A 535 22.62 -66.03 -1.48
C TYR A 535 21.33 -65.23 -1.66
N THR A 536 20.27 -65.62 -0.94
CA THR A 536 19.17 -64.72 -0.61
C THR A 536 19.75 -63.61 0.27
N GLN A 537 20.29 -62.54 -0.34
CA GLN A 537 20.60 -61.30 0.35
C GLN A 537 19.29 -60.77 0.95
N HIS A 538 19.14 -60.88 2.27
CA HIS A 538 18.11 -60.16 3.00
C HIS A 538 18.31 -58.66 2.78
N ARG A 539 17.50 -58.04 1.91
CA ARG A 539 17.48 -56.57 1.76
C ARG A 539 16.93 -55.97 3.06
N SER A 540 17.79 -55.30 3.80
CA SER A 540 17.41 -54.52 4.99
C SER A 540 17.00 -53.12 4.55
N TYR A 541 15.94 -52.56 5.16
CA TYR A 541 15.42 -51.25 4.81
C TYR A 541 15.39 -50.34 6.04
N LYS A 542 15.74 -49.06 5.86
CA LYS A 542 15.54 -48.00 6.85
C LYS A 542 14.23 -47.27 6.54
N ASN A 543 13.32 -47.23 7.52
CA ASN A 543 12.12 -46.42 7.41
C ASN A 543 12.45 -44.94 7.66
N MET A 544 12.16 -44.08 6.70
CA MET A 544 12.34 -42.63 6.78
C MET A 544 11.00 -41.87 6.84
N SER A 545 9.87 -42.55 7.05
CA SER A 545 8.54 -41.93 7.16
C SER A 545 8.46 -40.93 8.30
N ASN A 546 7.54 -39.99 8.21
CA ASN A 546 7.26 -39.04 9.29
C ASN A 546 6.78 -39.75 10.57
N SER A 547 7.07 -39.13 11.72
CA SER A 547 6.48 -39.55 13.00
C SER A 547 4.99 -39.18 13.03
N LYS A 548 4.19 -39.87 13.85
CA LYS A 548 2.77 -39.51 14.04
C LYS A 548 2.59 -38.04 14.45
N THR A 549 3.49 -37.52 15.29
CA THR A 549 3.47 -36.11 15.70
C THR A 549 3.71 -35.15 14.54
N THR A 550 4.65 -35.48 13.65
CA THR A 550 4.94 -34.69 12.44
C THR A 550 3.77 -34.72 11.48
N THR A 551 3.14 -35.88 11.29
CA THR A 551 1.94 -36.00 10.44
C THR A 551 0.76 -35.22 11.01
N ILE A 552 0.52 -35.26 12.33
CA ILE A 552 -0.53 -34.45 12.98
C ILE A 552 -0.25 -32.96 12.81
N ALA A 553 0.99 -32.51 13.02
CA ALA A 553 1.38 -31.12 12.80
C ALA A 553 1.17 -30.67 11.35
N ALA A 554 1.48 -31.55 10.38
CA ALA A 554 1.26 -31.27 8.97
C ALA A 554 -0.23 -31.14 8.61
N VAL A 555 -1.07 -32.03 9.14
CA VAL A 555 -2.53 -31.97 8.95
C VAL A 555 -3.11 -30.73 9.62
N LEU A 556 -2.64 -30.36 10.82
CA LEU A 556 -3.06 -29.13 11.48
C LEU A 556 -2.65 -27.88 10.70
N SER A 557 -1.43 -27.85 10.16
CA SER A 557 -0.96 -26.79 9.26
C SER A 557 -1.91 -26.63 8.08
N GLN A 558 -2.27 -27.75 7.43
CA GLN A 558 -3.18 -27.76 6.30
C GLN A 558 -4.61 -27.32 6.65
N ILE A 559 -5.12 -27.69 7.83
CA ILE A 559 -6.42 -27.23 8.32
C ILE A 559 -6.40 -25.71 8.57
N LEU A 560 -5.29 -25.19 9.11
CA LEU A 560 -5.13 -23.76 9.34
C LEU A 560 -5.15 -22.99 8.01
N ASP A 561 -4.44 -23.50 7.00
CA ASP A 561 -4.44 -22.94 5.64
C ASP A 561 -5.86 -22.95 5.04
N TYR A 562 -6.57 -24.07 5.19
CA TYR A 562 -7.95 -24.19 4.68
C TYR A 562 -8.93 -23.25 5.39
N ALA A 563 -8.80 -23.11 6.71
CA ALA A 563 -9.59 -22.17 7.50
C ALA A 563 -9.29 -20.72 7.09
N SER A 564 -8.02 -20.38 6.85
CA SER A 564 -7.56 -19.08 6.36
C SER A 564 -8.26 -18.70 5.04
N ILE A 565 -8.33 -19.64 4.10
CA ILE A 565 -8.98 -19.43 2.79
C ILE A 565 -10.49 -19.22 2.93
N ILE A 566 -11.17 -20.04 3.73
CA ILE A 566 -12.62 -19.90 3.95
C ILE A 566 -12.93 -18.57 4.61
N VAL A 567 -12.15 -18.19 5.63
CA VAL A 567 -12.32 -16.91 6.33
C VAL A 567 -12.07 -15.75 5.39
N SER A 568 -11.01 -15.76 4.59
CA SER A 568 -10.71 -14.70 3.62
C SER A 568 -11.82 -14.57 2.56
N ALA A 569 -12.27 -15.68 1.96
CA ALA A 569 -13.32 -15.67 0.96
C ALA A 569 -14.70 -15.27 1.52
N TYR A 570 -15.01 -15.70 2.75
CA TYR A 570 -16.28 -15.37 3.42
C TYR A 570 -16.31 -13.92 3.88
N LEU A 571 -15.20 -13.39 4.40
CA LEU A 571 -15.07 -12.00 4.81
C LEU A 571 -15.08 -11.04 3.62
N GLN A 572 -14.38 -11.39 2.53
CA GLN A 572 -14.43 -10.59 1.31
C GLN A 572 -15.83 -10.57 0.70
N LYS A 573 -16.57 -11.67 0.82
CA LYS A 573 -17.99 -11.72 0.43
C LYS A 573 -18.87 -10.85 1.35
N LEU A 574 -18.65 -10.86 2.66
CA LEU A 574 -19.39 -10.05 3.64
C LEU A 574 -19.16 -8.53 3.44
N LEU A 575 -17.92 -8.13 3.16
CA LEU A 575 -17.58 -6.74 2.82
C LEU A 575 -18.25 -6.31 1.51
N CYS A 576 -18.22 -7.19 0.49
CA CYS A 576 -18.85 -6.92 -0.81
C CYS A 576 -20.39 -6.89 -0.74
N GLU A 577 -21.03 -7.74 0.07
CA GLU A 577 -22.50 -7.89 0.11
C GLU A 577 -23.23 -6.69 0.74
N GLN A 578 -22.60 -5.90 1.63
CA GLN A 578 -23.22 -4.68 2.19
C GLN A 578 -22.96 -3.42 1.35
N GLU A 579 -21.78 -3.29 0.74
CA GLU A 579 -21.51 -2.20 -0.22
C GLU A 579 -22.33 -2.34 -1.51
N ASP A 580 -22.53 -3.56 -2.01
CA ASP A 580 -23.17 -3.80 -3.31
C ASP A 580 -24.66 -3.43 -3.34
N LEU A 581 -25.36 -3.36 -2.21
CA LEU A 581 -26.82 -3.13 -2.22
C LEU A 581 -27.19 -1.65 -2.41
N TYR A 582 -26.46 -0.73 -1.79
CA TYR A 582 -26.79 0.71 -1.79
C TYR A 582 -25.79 1.57 -2.58
N LEU A 583 -24.49 1.28 -2.50
CA LEU A 583 -23.47 2.05 -3.23
C LEU A 583 -23.43 1.70 -4.71
N LYS A 584 -23.65 0.43 -5.09
CA LYS A 584 -23.58 0.02 -6.51
C LYS A 584 -24.66 0.69 -7.36
N PRO A 585 -25.95 0.76 -6.96
CA PRO A 585 -26.93 1.54 -7.70
C PRO A 585 -26.55 3.02 -7.78
N LEU A 586 -26.16 3.62 -6.65
CA LEU A 586 -25.76 5.04 -6.58
C LEU A 586 -24.61 5.35 -7.56
N LYS A 587 -23.53 4.56 -7.52
CA LYS A 587 -22.39 4.66 -8.44
C LYS A 587 -22.77 4.45 -9.90
N THR A 588 -23.78 3.60 -10.16
CA THR A 588 -24.26 3.36 -11.52
C THR A 588 -24.99 4.58 -12.06
N TYR A 589 -25.84 5.23 -11.25
CA TYR A 589 -26.54 6.46 -11.64
C TYR A 589 -25.58 7.63 -11.86
N LEU A 590 -24.60 7.82 -10.96
CA LEU A 590 -23.58 8.87 -11.11
C LEU A 590 -22.73 8.65 -12.37
N LYS A 591 -22.32 7.41 -12.66
CA LYS A 591 -21.59 7.06 -13.90
C LYS A 591 -22.43 7.19 -15.16
N ALA A 592 -23.75 7.09 -15.06
CA ALA A 592 -24.66 7.31 -16.18
C ALA A 592 -24.81 8.80 -16.56
N GLY A 593 -24.10 9.70 -15.86
CA GLY A 593 -24.08 11.13 -16.15
C GLY A 593 -25.14 11.93 -15.39
N ILE A 594 -25.84 11.34 -14.41
CA ILE A 594 -26.79 12.07 -13.55
C ILE A 594 -25.97 12.84 -12.51
N PRO A 595 -25.98 14.19 -12.51
CA PRO A 595 -25.20 14.97 -11.57
C PRO A 595 -25.68 14.77 -10.13
N ALA A 596 -24.76 14.75 -9.16
CA ALA A 596 -25.10 14.66 -7.74
C ALA A 596 -25.88 15.90 -7.22
N THR A 597 -25.91 16.97 -8.02
CA THR A 597 -26.64 18.22 -7.76
C THR A 597 -28.10 18.17 -8.22
N TYR A 598 -28.49 17.23 -9.09
CA TYR A 598 -29.86 17.14 -9.58
C TYR A 598 -30.83 16.85 -8.45
N THR A 599 -31.95 17.55 -8.48
CA THR A 599 -33.11 17.29 -7.64
C THR A 599 -33.81 16.01 -8.11
N LEU A 600 -34.61 15.39 -7.24
CA LEU A 600 -35.39 14.21 -7.63
C LEU A 600 -36.33 14.50 -8.81
N GLU A 601 -36.87 15.72 -8.87
CA GLU A 601 -37.77 16.15 -9.94
C GLU A 601 -37.00 16.35 -11.25
N GLU A 602 -35.80 16.93 -11.22
CA GLU A 602 -34.96 17.03 -12.43
C GLU A 602 -34.52 15.67 -12.94
N ALA A 603 -34.12 14.76 -12.05
CA ALA A 603 -33.78 13.40 -12.45
C ALA A 603 -34.99 12.67 -13.06
N TYR A 604 -36.19 12.83 -12.47
CA TYR A 604 -37.43 12.28 -13.01
C TYR A 604 -37.82 12.92 -14.34
N ASN A 605 -37.73 14.24 -14.46
CA ASN A 605 -38.05 14.99 -15.66
C ASN A 605 -37.10 14.62 -16.81
N TYR A 606 -35.81 14.44 -16.51
CA TYR A 606 -34.81 13.96 -17.45
C TYR A 606 -35.11 12.52 -17.92
N GLU A 607 -35.46 11.61 -17.02
CA GLU A 607 -35.80 10.22 -17.40
C GLU A 607 -37.08 10.13 -18.26
N ASN A 608 -38.01 11.07 -18.10
CA ASN A 608 -39.31 11.06 -18.79
C ASN A 608 -39.41 12.07 -19.94
N ASP A 609 -38.30 12.73 -20.30
CA ASP A 609 -38.23 13.72 -21.39
C ASP A 609 -39.24 14.88 -21.20
N ILE A 610 -39.38 15.32 -19.93
CA ILE A 610 -40.29 16.39 -19.49
C ILE A 610 -39.48 17.69 -19.37
N GLU A 611 -39.76 18.66 -20.22
CA GLU A 611 -39.19 20.02 -20.13
C GLU A 611 -40.02 20.90 -19.17
N GLU A 612 -39.97 20.59 -17.87
CA GLU A 612 -40.53 21.45 -16.81
C GLU A 612 -39.44 21.85 -15.82
N GLU A 613 -39.40 23.14 -15.45
CA GLU A 613 -38.54 23.60 -14.35
C GLU A 613 -38.97 22.90 -13.05
N PRO A 614 -38.02 22.34 -12.27
CA PRO A 614 -38.35 21.66 -11.03
C PRO A 614 -38.98 22.62 -10.03
N ALA A 615 -40.01 22.14 -9.33
CA ALA A 615 -40.62 22.88 -8.23
C ALA A 615 -39.79 22.76 -6.94
N SER A 616 -39.05 21.65 -6.79
CA SER A 616 -38.24 21.35 -5.61
C SER A 616 -36.75 21.57 -5.84
N THR A 617 -36.07 22.16 -4.86
CA THR A 617 -34.59 22.27 -4.83
C THR A 617 -33.94 21.19 -3.96
N THR A 618 -34.66 20.09 -3.69
CA THR A 618 -34.22 19.03 -2.78
C THR A 618 -33.29 18.03 -3.48
N THR A 619 -32.00 18.05 -3.12
CA THR A 619 -30.99 17.12 -3.67
C THR A 619 -30.93 15.78 -2.91
N PRO A 620 -30.31 14.71 -3.47
CA PRO A 620 -30.10 13.44 -2.79
C PRO A 620 -29.44 13.57 -1.41
N MET A 621 -28.53 14.54 -1.26
CA MET A 621 -27.87 14.81 0.01
C MET A 621 -28.83 15.31 1.09
N HIS A 622 -29.78 16.17 0.73
CA HIS A 622 -30.83 16.62 1.65
C HIS A 622 -31.69 15.45 2.14
N LEU A 623 -32.00 14.50 1.25
CA LEU A 623 -32.81 13.32 1.59
C LEU A 623 -32.08 12.37 2.52
N ILE A 624 -30.79 12.12 2.29
CA ILE A 624 -29.97 11.31 3.19
C ILE A 624 -30.00 11.95 4.58
N CYS A 625 -29.71 13.24 4.69
CA CYS A 625 -29.70 13.97 5.96
C CYS A 625 -31.06 13.97 6.67
N GLU A 626 -32.18 14.06 5.92
CA GLU A 626 -33.54 14.01 6.48
C GLU A 626 -33.88 12.62 7.04
N ASN A 627 -33.36 11.54 6.44
CA ASN A 627 -33.77 10.16 6.72
C ASN A 627 -32.78 9.33 7.55
N ILE A 628 -31.64 9.89 8.00
CA ILE A 628 -30.69 9.18 8.89
C ILE A 628 -31.43 8.67 10.15
N PRO A 629 -31.44 7.37 10.48
CA PRO A 629 -32.07 6.89 11.71
C PRO A 629 -31.38 7.45 12.96
N LEU A 630 -32.09 7.59 14.09
CA LEU A 630 -31.49 8.07 15.36
C LEU A 630 -30.83 6.94 16.17
N ASP A 631 -31.14 5.67 15.86
CA ASP A 631 -30.63 4.47 16.52
C ASP A 631 -29.95 3.59 15.46
N VAL A 632 -28.70 3.93 15.11
CA VAL A 632 -27.96 3.35 13.97
C VAL A 632 -26.95 2.32 14.45
N GLU A 633 -26.93 1.13 13.84
CA GLU A 633 -25.85 0.15 14.08
C GLU A 633 -24.52 0.64 13.47
N LYS A 634 -23.38 0.26 14.04
CA LYS A 634 -22.06 0.75 13.57
C LYS A 634 -21.81 0.48 12.08
N SER A 635 -22.29 -0.63 11.56
CA SER A 635 -22.22 -1.01 10.14
C SER A 635 -23.10 -0.14 9.24
N GLU A 636 -24.31 0.21 9.67
CA GLU A 636 -25.23 1.06 8.90
C GLU A 636 -24.73 2.50 8.80
N LYS A 637 -24.11 2.99 9.89
CA LYS A 637 -23.47 4.31 9.91
C LYS A 637 -22.38 4.44 8.86
N GLU A 638 -21.54 3.43 8.72
CA GLU A 638 -20.44 3.39 7.75
C GLU A 638 -20.97 3.44 6.30
N VAL A 639 -22.05 2.72 6.01
CA VAL A 639 -22.70 2.76 4.68
C VAL A 639 -23.24 4.16 4.37
N ILE A 640 -23.90 4.81 5.34
CA ILE A 640 -24.44 6.17 5.15
C ILE A 640 -23.31 7.17 4.88
N LEU A 641 -22.21 7.10 5.63
CA LEU A 641 -21.05 7.96 5.43
C LEU A 641 -20.41 7.74 4.05
N LYS A 642 -20.24 6.48 3.62
CA LYS A 642 -19.75 6.15 2.27
C LYS A 642 -20.67 6.66 1.16
N MET A 643 -21.99 6.63 1.36
CA MET A 643 -22.94 7.20 0.41
C MET A 643 -22.82 8.73 0.33
N MET A 644 -22.66 9.41 1.47
CA MET A 644 -22.44 10.85 1.51
C MET A 644 -21.12 11.21 0.81
N GLU A 645 -20.04 10.48 1.10
CA GLU A 645 -18.73 10.66 0.47
C GLU A 645 -18.79 10.50 -1.05
N GLU A 646 -19.44 9.47 -1.56
CA GLU A 646 -19.60 9.27 -3.01
C GLU A 646 -20.32 10.45 -3.66
N LEU A 647 -21.35 11.00 -3.01
CA LEU A 647 -22.05 12.18 -3.52
C LEU A 647 -21.17 13.43 -3.46
N TRP A 648 -20.37 13.62 -2.41
CA TRP A 648 -19.43 14.75 -2.31
C TRP A 648 -18.37 14.69 -3.42
N LEU A 649 -17.79 13.52 -3.67
CA LEU A 649 -16.80 13.32 -4.74
C LEU A 649 -17.36 13.58 -6.14
N ASN A 650 -18.68 13.41 -6.31
CA ASN A 650 -19.39 13.68 -7.56
C ASN A 650 -20.06 15.07 -7.59
N GLY A 651 -19.61 16.00 -6.75
CA GLY A 651 -19.98 17.42 -6.83
C GLY A 651 -21.28 17.80 -6.12
N ALA A 652 -21.78 16.99 -5.18
CA ALA A 652 -22.93 17.40 -4.37
C ALA A 652 -22.66 18.71 -3.63
N GLY A 653 -23.59 19.66 -3.72
CA GLY A 653 -23.41 20.97 -3.11
C GLY A 653 -23.72 20.98 -1.61
N TRP A 654 -22.71 21.33 -0.81
CA TRP A 654 -22.82 21.40 0.66
C TRP A 654 -23.62 22.63 1.15
N CYS A 655 -23.63 23.71 0.36
CA CYS A 655 -24.32 24.97 0.65
C CYS A 655 -25.63 25.16 -0.13
N LEU A 656 -26.04 24.18 -0.93
CA LEU A 656 -27.33 24.22 -1.64
C LEU A 656 -28.48 24.17 -0.64
N VAL A 657 -29.58 24.85 -0.95
CA VAL A 657 -30.74 24.97 -0.06
C VAL A 657 -31.97 24.30 -0.65
N ASN A 658 -32.73 23.60 0.19
CA ASN A 658 -34.04 23.05 -0.16
C ASN A 658 -35.15 24.13 -0.15
N GLU A 659 -36.39 23.73 -0.44
CA GLU A 659 -37.58 24.61 -0.42
C GLU A 659 -37.82 25.32 0.93
N LYS A 660 -37.30 24.76 2.04
CA LYS A 660 -37.39 25.34 3.38
C LYS A 660 -36.22 26.28 3.69
N ASN A 661 -35.38 26.60 2.70
CA ASN A 661 -34.16 27.37 2.84
C ASN A 661 -33.10 26.69 3.76
N GLU A 662 -33.14 25.37 3.90
CA GLU A 662 -32.20 24.57 4.72
C GLU A 662 -31.13 23.94 3.83
N THR A 663 -29.85 24.00 4.24
CA THR A 663 -28.78 23.17 3.66
C THR A 663 -28.82 21.74 4.23
N PRO A 664 -28.07 20.76 3.67
CA PRO A 664 -27.99 19.42 4.26
C PRO A 664 -27.59 19.44 5.75
N ALA A 665 -26.64 20.31 6.12
CA ALA A 665 -26.25 20.49 7.51
C ALA A 665 -27.36 21.15 8.35
N CYS A 666 -28.10 22.13 7.83
CA CYS A 666 -29.26 22.70 8.55
C CYS A 666 -30.30 21.63 8.93
N ILE A 667 -30.51 20.64 8.06
CA ILE A 667 -31.38 19.49 8.37
C ILE A 667 -30.81 18.69 9.55
N LEU A 668 -29.51 18.39 9.54
CA LEU A 668 -28.85 17.68 10.65
C LEU A 668 -28.96 18.46 11.98
N LEU A 669 -28.79 19.79 11.94
CA LEU A 669 -28.95 20.65 13.10
C LEU A 669 -30.38 20.60 13.66
N ARG A 670 -31.40 20.75 12.80
CA ARG A 670 -32.82 20.64 13.19
C ARG A 670 -33.13 19.27 13.82
N ARG A 671 -32.47 18.22 13.34
CA ARG A 671 -32.64 16.84 13.84
C ARG A 671 -31.82 16.53 15.09
N GLY A 672 -31.06 17.50 15.62
CA GLY A 672 -30.25 17.32 16.82
C GLY A 672 -28.98 16.49 16.61
N LEU A 673 -28.48 16.41 15.38
CA LEU A 673 -27.28 15.65 14.98
C LEU A 673 -26.03 16.55 14.84
N HIS A 674 -26.03 17.74 15.46
CA HIS A 674 -24.86 18.62 15.53
C HIS A 674 -23.72 17.93 16.31
N GLY A 675 -22.49 18.00 15.77
CA GLY A 675 -21.33 17.30 16.33
C GLY A 675 -21.30 15.78 16.10
N SER A 676 -22.12 15.25 15.19
CA SER A 676 -22.01 13.88 14.70
C SER A 676 -21.05 13.78 13.52
N GLU A 677 -20.54 12.58 13.22
CA GLU A 677 -19.68 12.35 12.04
C GLU A 677 -20.35 12.76 10.71
N TYR A 678 -21.69 12.76 10.63
CA TYR A 678 -22.43 13.25 9.46
C TYR A 678 -22.34 14.79 9.31
N TRP A 679 -22.39 15.49 10.45
CA TRP A 679 -22.20 16.95 10.49
C TRP A 679 -20.76 17.30 10.10
N ASP A 680 -19.78 16.60 10.69
CA ASP A 680 -18.37 16.80 10.37
C ASP A 680 -18.09 16.55 8.88
N SER A 681 -18.70 15.52 8.27
CA SER A 681 -18.63 15.28 6.83
C SER A 681 -19.13 16.46 5.98
N CYS A 682 -20.19 17.16 6.42
CA CYS A 682 -20.68 18.36 5.72
C CYS A 682 -19.70 19.52 5.84
N VAL A 683 -19.16 19.77 7.05
CA VAL A 683 -18.19 20.84 7.30
C VAL A 683 -16.88 20.58 6.55
N ASP A 684 -16.39 19.34 6.56
CA ASP A 684 -15.17 18.96 5.84
C ASP A 684 -15.32 19.08 4.33
N SER A 685 -16.49 18.73 3.80
CA SER A 685 -16.77 18.90 2.37
C SER A 685 -16.84 20.37 1.98
N GLY A 686 -17.43 21.22 2.81
CA GLY A 686 -17.42 22.67 2.60
C GLY A 686 -16.01 23.25 2.64
N PHE A 687 -15.21 22.85 3.63
CA PHE A 687 -13.80 23.27 3.75
C PHE A 687 -12.97 22.85 2.51
N ARG A 688 -13.09 21.59 2.07
CA ARG A 688 -12.43 21.11 0.84
C ARG A 688 -12.86 21.90 -0.39
N ALA A 689 -14.16 22.13 -0.54
CA ALA A 689 -14.71 22.87 -1.68
C ALA A 689 -14.16 24.30 -1.72
N GLU A 690 -14.13 25.01 -0.59
CA GLU A 690 -13.57 26.36 -0.48
C GLU A 690 -12.09 26.41 -0.87
N VAL A 691 -11.27 25.47 -0.37
CA VAL A 691 -9.84 25.39 -0.70
C VAL A 691 -9.63 25.12 -2.20
N VAL A 692 -10.41 24.19 -2.78
CA VAL A 692 -10.31 23.84 -4.20
C VAL A 692 -10.76 24.98 -5.10
N LEU A 693 -11.92 25.59 -4.82
CA LEU A 693 -12.47 26.69 -5.63
C LEU A 693 -11.53 27.89 -5.64
N ARG A 694 -10.89 28.21 -4.51
CA ARG A 694 -9.85 29.26 -4.45
C ARG A 694 -8.65 28.95 -5.33
N LYS A 695 -8.19 27.69 -5.36
CA LYS A 695 -7.09 27.27 -6.25
C LYS A 695 -7.48 27.33 -7.72
N LEU A 696 -8.71 26.94 -8.05
CA LEU A 696 -9.24 27.01 -9.43
C LEU A 696 -9.38 28.45 -9.92
N ASN A 697 -9.80 29.38 -9.05
CA ASN A 697 -9.90 30.80 -9.38
C ASN A 697 -8.55 31.52 -9.43
N SER A 698 -7.46 30.88 -8.98
CA SER A 698 -6.12 31.44 -9.12
C SER A 698 -5.64 31.38 -10.58
N SER A 699 -4.97 32.43 -11.05
CA SER A 699 -4.56 32.63 -12.46
C SER A 699 -3.57 31.59 -13.03
N ASN A 700 -3.27 30.52 -12.28
CA ASN A 700 -2.30 29.47 -12.60
C ASN A 700 -2.94 28.14 -13.08
N VAL A 701 -4.27 28.07 -13.22
CA VAL A 701 -4.94 26.88 -13.77
C VAL A 701 -5.22 27.08 -15.26
N GLU A 702 -4.34 26.53 -16.09
CA GLU A 702 -4.54 26.45 -17.54
C GLU A 702 -5.44 25.24 -17.82
N PHE A 703 -6.71 25.48 -18.13
CA PHE A 703 -7.58 24.42 -18.64
C PHE A 703 -7.02 23.97 -19.99
N LEU A 704 -6.67 22.68 -20.09
CA LEU A 704 -6.29 22.08 -21.38
C LEU A 704 -7.50 22.21 -22.31
N SER A 705 -7.43 23.08 -23.31
CA SER A 705 -8.41 23.10 -24.40
C SER A 705 -8.33 21.76 -25.13
N ASP A 706 -9.47 21.10 -25.31
CA ASP A 706 -9.65 19.82 -26.01
C ASP A 706 -9.35 19.91 -27.52
N ASP A 707 -8.14 20.29 -27.89
CA ASP A 707 -7.64 20.26 -29.26
C ASP A 707 -6.29 19.54 -29.28
N GLU A 708 -6.32 18.20 -29.22
CA GLU A 708 -5.37 17.27 -29.90
C GLU A 708 -5.58 15.80 -29.44
N ASN A 709 -6.56 15.08 -30.01
CA ASN A 709 -6.36 13.74 -30.61
C ASN A 709 -7.65 13.08 -31.13
N ASP A 710 -7.66 12.89 -32.45
CA ASP A 710 -8.13 11.73 -33.23
C ASP A 710 -9.52 11.09 -32.98
N GLN A 711 -10.41 11.40 -33.91
CA GLN A 711 -11.23 10.47 -34.72
C GLN A 711 -11.68 9.16 -34.04
N ILE A 712 -12.85 9.21 -33.42
CA ILE A 712 -13.76 8.05 -33.36
C ILE A 712 -15.08 8.50 -33.99
N GLU A 713 -15.43 7.87 -35.11
CA GLU A 713 -16.75 7.96 -35.72
C GLU A 713 -17.79 7.43 -34.73
N THR A 714 -18.62 8.33 -34.21
CA THR A 714 -20.00 8.02 -33.81
C THR A 714 -20.91 9.04 -34.48
N ASP A 715 -21.36 8.69 -35.68
CA ASP A 715 -22.58 9.24 -36.27
C ASP A 715 -23.75 9.00 -35.31
N ASP A 716 -24.65 9.97 -35.24
CA ASP A 716 -25.94 10.00 -34.53
C ASP A 716 -25.87 10.03 -32.99
N ILE A 717 -25.73 11.23 -32.41
CA ILE A 717 -26.64 11.87 -31.43
C ILE A 717 -26.26 13.37 -31.41
N THR A 718 -26.90 14.16 -32.26
CA THR A 718 -26.92 15.63 -32.18
C THR A 718 -28.39 16.04 -32.21
N GLU A 719 -29.05 15.91 -31.07
CA GLU A 719 -30.26 16.64 -30.71
C GLU A 719 -30.43 16.50 -29.19
N ASN A 720 -30.60 17.65 -28.53
CA ASN A 720 -30.84 17.87 -27.09
C ASN A 720 -29.62 17.86 -26.14
N ILE A 721 -28.91 18.98 -26.10
CA ILE A 721 -28.25 19.49 -24.90
C ILE A 721 -28.95 20.82 -24.56
N PRO A 722 -29.63 20.97 -23.40
CA PRO A 722 -30.13 22.26 -22.97
C PRO A 722 -28.96 23.21 -22.63
N GLU A 723 -28.94 24.38 -23.27
CA GLU A 723 -28.13 25.54 -22.88
C GLU A 723 -28.41 25.92 -21.42
N LEU A 724 -27.50 25.59 -20.50
CA LEU A 724 -27.56 26.07 -19.11
C LEU A 724 -26.16 26.24 -18.51
N VAL A 725 -25.16 26.64 -19.31
CA VAL A 725 -23.89 27.20 -18.80
C VAL A 725 -23.30 28.16 -19.84
N GLU A 726 -23.89 29.35 -19.99
CA GLU A 726 -23.17 30.51 -20.56
C GLU A 726 -23.66 31.78 -19.87
N GLU A 727 -22.88 32.30 -18.92
CA GLU A 727 -22.64 33.74 -18.73
C GLU A 727 -21.62 33.95 -17.59
N ILE A 728 -20.33 33.80 -17.89
CA ILE A 728 -19.28 34.57 -17.23
C ILE A 728 -18.30 35.03 -18.32
N ASN A 729 -18.48 36.26 -18.79
CA ASN A 729 -17.45 36.96 -19.56
C ASN A 729 -17.36 38.40 -19.01
N PRO A 730 -16.18 38.89 -18.58
CA PRO A 730 -16.03 40.24 -18.08
C PRO A 730 -15.79 41.19 -19.26
N GLN A 731 -16.82 41.93 -19.67
CA GLN A 731 -16.64 43.14 -20.48
C GLN A 731 -17.30 44.34 -19.82
N ILE A 732 -16.44 45.25 -19.38
CA ILE A 732 -16.75 46.61 -18.95
C ILE A 732 -17.37 47.35 -20.14
N GLN A 733 -18.64 47.76 -20.02
CA GLN A 733 -19.23 48.84 -20.81
C GLN A 733 -19.87 49.85 -19.86
N GLU A 734 -19.40 51.10 -19.97
CA GLU A 734 -19.99 52.28 -19.35
C GLU A 734 -21.42 52.48 -19.89
N GLU A 735 -22.43 52.55 -19.02
CA GLU A 735 -23.76 53.05 -19.40
C GLU A 735 -24.20 54.29 -18.59
N ASP A 736 -24.78 55.21 -19.37
CA ASP A 736 -25.23 56.58 -19.13
C ASP A 736 -26.49 56.64 -18.21
N PRO A 737 -26.60 57.59 -17.25
CA PRO A 737 -27.64 57.55 -16.23
C PRO A 737 -28.91 58.25 -16.71
N SER A 738 -29.80 57.54 -17.41
CA SER A 738 -31.20 57.96 -17.50
C SER A 738 -32.17 56.83 -17.86
N LYS A 739 -32.81 56.23 -16.85
CA LYS A 739 -34.25 55.89 -16.80
C LYS A 739 -34.57 55.04 -15.57
N THR A 740 -35.52 55.53 -14.78
CA THR A 740 -36.06 54.88 -13.58
C THR A 740 -37.32 54.06 -13.89
N ASN A 741 -37.50 53.00 -13.09
CA ASN A 741 -38.74 52.29 -12.70
C ASN A 741 -39.27 51.14 -13.59
N ASN A 742 -39.03 49.88 -13.19
CA ASN A 742 -39.97 49.07 -12.38
C ASN A 742 -39.46 47.63 -12.14
N SER A 743 -39.46 47.22 -10.86
CA SER A 743 -39.63 45.86 -10.29
C SER A 743 -38.94 44.66 -10.97
N ASN A 744 -37.79 44.24 -10.42
CA ASN A 744 -37.42 42.85 -10.15
C ASN A 744 -36.22 42.84 -9.17
N ASP A 745 -36.42 42.29 -7.97
CA ASP A 745 -35.60 42.48 -6.76
C ASP A 745 -34.56 41.36 -6.57
N GLY A 746 -33.76 41.07 -7.60
CA GLY A 746 -32.77 39.97 -7.58
C GLY A 746 -31.32 40.37 -7.88
N THR A 747 -31.09 41.49 -8.57
CA THR A 747 -29.76 41.88 -9.08
C THR A 747 -29.03 42.94 -8.24
N ASN A 748 -29.60 43.38 -7.13
CA ASN A 748 -28.98 44.37 -6.22
C ASN A 748 -28.13 43.76 -5.10
N MET A 749 -27.86 42.44 -5.12
CA MET A 749 -27.25 41.75 -3.98
C MET A 749 -25.77 42.08 -3.75
N TYR A 750 -25.02 42.44 -4.80
CA TYR A 750 -23.56 42.67 -4.75
C TYR A 750 -23.10 44.14 -4.70
N ASN A 751 -24.01 45.13 -4.79
CA ASN A 751 -23.64 46.55 -4.93
C ASN A 751 -23.99 47.44 -3.71
N GLY A 752 -24.20 46.83 -2.52
CA GLY A 752 -24.53 47.56 -1.30
C GLY A 752 -23.30 48.01 -0.48
N PRO A 753 -23.46 48.93 0.49
CA PRO A 753 -22.35 49.42 1.33
C PRO A 753 -21.63 48.34 2.14
N ALA A 754 -22.22 47.16 2.35
CA ALA A 754 -21.59 46.05 3.07
C ALA A 754 -20.67 45.19 2.20
N GLY A 755 -20.76 45.28 0.85
CA GLY A 755 -20.02 44.42 -0.07
C GLY A 755 -18.90 45.12 -0.85
N ALA A 756 -18.71 46.43 -0.66
CA ALA A 756 -17.69 47.20 -1.36
C ALA A 756 -17.22 48.41 -0.54
N THR A 757 -15.94 48.42 -0.19
CA THR A 757 -15.30 49.46 0.64
C THR A 757 -15.48 50.86 0.06
N ASP A 758 -15.37 51.01 -1.26
CA ASP A 758 -15.49 52.31 -1.93
C ASP A 758 -16.92 52.86 -1.92
N VAL A 759 -17.92 51.97 -1.83
CA VAL A 759 -19.33 52.35 -1.64
C VAL A 759 -19.56 52.72 -0.18
N TYR A 760 -19.02 51.94 0.75
CA TYR A 760 -19.08 52.21 2.19
C TYR A 760 -18.53 53.60 2.54
N LEU A 761 -17.31 53.93 2.11
CA LEU A 761 -16.64 55.21 2.44
C LEU A 761 -17.36 56.45 1.90
N LYS A 762 -18.25 56.29 0.92
CA LYS A 762 -19.09 57.36 0.35
C LYS A 762 -20.48 57.42 0.98
N THR A 763 -20.88 56.40 1.74
CA THR A 763 -22.22 56.27 2.31
C THR A 763 -22.28 57.00 3.66
N PRO A 764 -23.22 57.95 3.85
CA PRO A 764 -23.34 58.66 5.12
C PRO A 764 -23.80 57.73 6.25
N LEU A 765 -23.20 57.87 7.43
CA LEU A 765 -23.53 57.07 8.62
C LEU A 765 -24.38 57.86 9.64
N GLU A 766 -25.15 57.14 10.43
CA GLU A 766 -25.97 57.67 11.53
C GLU A 766 -25.71 56.86 12.82
N TYR A 767 -25.39 57.56 13.91
CA TYR A 767 -25.33 56.98 15.25
C TYR A 767 -26.73 57.00 15.87
N ARG A 768 -27.26 55.81 16.16
CA ARG A 768 -28.51 55.60 16.92
C ARG A 768 -28.19 55.12 18.34
N GLU A 769 -29.18 55.07 19.21
CA GLU A 769 -29.01 54.51 20.55
C GLU A 769 -28.60 53.04 20.43
N GLY A 770 -27.34 52.73 20.79
CA GLY A 770 -26.77 51.38 20.76
C GLY A 770 -26.37 50.82 19.39
N ALA A 771 -26.37 51.63 18.31
CA ALA A 771 -26.07 51.16 16.96
C ALA A 771 -25.44 52.22 16.05
N LEU A 772 -24.55 51.78 15.16
CA LEU A 772 -24.05 52.55 14.02
C LEU A 772 -24.63 51.95 12.74
N VAL A 773 -25.33 52.75 11.95
CA VAL A 773 -26.04 52.29 10.75
C VAL A 773 -25.82 53.22 9.56
N THR A 774 -26.08 52.71 8.34
CA THR A 774 -26.15 53.57 7.15
C THR A 774 -27.39 54.48 7.23
N LYS A 775 -27.20 55.77 6.95
CA LYS A 775 -28.27 56.77 7.03
C LYS A 775 -29.38 56.52 6.02
N GLU A 776 -29.00 56.03 4.84
CA GLU A 776 -29.92 55.58 3.80
C GLU A 776 -29.87 54.05 3.74
N GLY A 777 -30.96 53.38 4.15
CA GLY A 777 -31.07 51.91 4.11
C GLY A 777 -31.05 51.21 5.48
N ALA A 778 -30.54 51.86 6.53
CA ALA A 778 -30.46 51.29 7.90
C ALA A 778 -29.77 49.90 7.95
N ASP A 779 -28.70 49.73 7.17
CA ASP A 779 -27.83 48.57 7.27
C ASP A 779 -26.97 48.69 8.53
N GLY A 780 -26.88 47.62 9.32
CA GLY A 780 -26.08 47.58 10.54
C GLY A 780 -24.59 47.56 10.23
N VAL A 781 -23.84 48.53 10.74
CA VAL A 781 -22.37 48.62 10.61
C VAL A 781 -21.69 48.09 11.87
N MET A 782 -22.18 48.47 13.05
CA MET A 782 -21.67 48.03 14.35
C MET A 782 -22.75 48.18 15.42
N MET A 783 -22.82 47.28 16.40
CA MET A 783 -23.93 47.22 17.36
C MET A 783 -23.43 46.98 18.79
N GLU A 784 -24.10 47.55 19.80
CA GLU A 784 -23.68 47.47 21.23
C GLU A 784 -23.69 46.04 21.80
N TRP A 785 -24.47 45.12 21.23
CA TRP A 785 -24.53 43.74 21.72
C TRP A 785 -23.17 43.00 21.63
N GLU A 786 -22.26 43.51 20.79
CA GLU A 786 -20.90 43.00 20.59
C GLU A 786 -19.96 43.29 21.78
N ASP A 787 -20.37 44.12 22.75
CA ASP A 787 -19.58 44.52 23.93
C ASP A 787 -18.87 43.35 24.62
N LYS A 788 -19.57 42.22 24.81
CA LYS A 788 -19.00 41.04 25.46
C LYS A 788 -17.95 40.34 24.59
N LEU A 789 -18.12 40.37 23.28
CA LEU A 789 -17.21 39.77 22.31
C LEU A 789 -15.95 40.63 22.16
N MET A 790 -16.12 41.94 22.03
CA MET A 790 -15.01 42.91 21.99
C MET A 790 -14.20 42.92 23.28
N LYS A 791 -14.84 42.67 24.43
CA LYS A 791 -14.12 42.48 25.69
C LYS A 791 -13.20 41.26 25.65
N ALA A 792 -13.64 40.14 25.08
CA ALA A 792 -12.78 38.97 24.90
C ALA A 792 -11.61 39.26 23.95
N GLY A 793 -11.87 40.00 22.87
CA GLY A 793 -10.83 40.59 22.00
C GLY A 793 -9.81 41.37 22.80
N CYS A 794 -10.25 42.37 23.55
CA CYS A 794 -9.38 43.17 24.40
C CYS A 794 -8.60 42.32 25.40
N ASP A 795 -9.22 41.36 26.08
CA ASP A 795 -8.53 40.50 27.06
C ASP A 795 -7.46 39.62 26.40
N SER A 796 -7.71 39.10 25.19
CA SER A 796 -6.72 38.33 24.41
C SER A 796 -5.51 39.18 24.02
N LEU A 797 -5.66 40.46 23.66
CA LEU A 797 -4.52 41.33 23.30
C LEU A 797 -3.49 41.49 24.44
N PHE A 798 -3.90 41.35 25.70
CA PHE A 798 -3.04 41.49 26.88
C PHE A 798 -2.65 40.14 27.52
N SER A 799 -3.15 39.02 26.98
CA SER A 799 -3.03 37.68 27.59
C SER A 799 -1.59 37.13 27.65
N SER A 800 -0.73 37.49 26.70
CA SER A 800 0.66 37.00 26.59
C SER A 800 1.69 37.95 27.19
N ILE A 801 1.26 39.04 27.82
CA ILE A 801 2.15 40.14 28.22
C ILE A 801 2.36 40.13 29.73
N GLU A 802 3.61 39.93 30.16
CA GLU A 802 3.98 39.88 31.59
C GLU A 802 4.27 41.26 32.21
N ASP A 803 4.59 42.27 31.40
CA ASP A 803 4.98 43.62 31.84
C ASP A 803 4.11 44.70 31.19
N GLU A 804 3.17 45.28 31.95
CA GLU A 804 2.13 46.20 31.45
C GLU A 804 2.67 47.61 31.10
N GLU A 805 3.90 47.97 31.48
CA GLU A 805 4.38 49.35 31.40
C GLU A 805 4.93 49.77 30.01
N SER A 806 5.07 48.85 29.03
CA SER A 806 5.65 49.15 27.70
C SER A 806 4.93 48.54 26.49
N ILE A 807 3.60 48.55 26.51
CA ILE A 807 2.75 47.89 25.51
C ILE A 807 2.32 48.85 24.40
N ASN A 808 2.53 48.45 23.13
CA ASN A 808 1.93 49.10 21.96
C ASN A 808 0.79 48.24 21.41
N ILE A 809 -0.42 48.79 21.36
CA ILE A 809 -1.60 48.13 20.78
C ILE A 809 -2.05 48.86 19.52
N LEU A 810 -2.43 48.11 18.48
CA LEU A 810 -3.07 48.61 17.26
C LEU A 810 -4.53 48.10 17.21
N ASN A 811 -5.47 49.01 17.01
CA ASN A 811 -6.84 48.71 16.64
C ASN A 811 -7.10 49.16 15.19
N MET A 812 -7.71 48.31 14.38
CA MET A 812 -8.08 48.57 12.99
C MET A 812 -9.60 48.54 12.87
N GLY A 813 -10.21 49.70 12.65
CA GLY A 813 -11.65 49.91 12.73
C GLY A 813 -12.06 50.47 14.09
N PHE A 814 -12.50 51.74 14.12
CA PHE A 814 -12.95 52.40 15.36
C PHE A 814 -14.45 52.19 15.59
N GLY A 815 -15.27 52.39 14.56
CA GLY A 815 -16.73 52.27 14.63
C GLY A 815 -17.36 53.15 15.72
N MET A 816 -17.79 52.53 16.83
CA MET A 816 -18.35 53.20 18.03
C MET A 816 -17.34 53.42 19.16
N GLY A 817 -16.10 52.92 19.03
CA GLY A 817 -15.03 53.08 20.03
C GLY A 817 -15.19 52.22 21.28
N ILE A 818 -15.96 51.13 21.18
CA ILE A 818 -16.21 50.18 22.29
C ILE A 818 -14.89 49.56 22.75
N ILE A 819 -14.20 48.85 21.85
CA ILE A 819 -12.94 48.18 22.20
C ILE A 819 -11.83 49.18 22.53
N ASP A 820 -11.76 50.32 21.83
CA ASP A 820 -10.78 51.38 22.10
C ASP A 820 -10.90 51.93 23.51
N SER A 821 -12.13 52.06 24.03
CA SER A 821 -12.39 52.50 25.40
C SER A 821 -11.90 51.45 26.41
N MET A 822 -12.08 50.17 26.11
CA MET A 822 -11.57 49.06 26.93
C MET A 822 -10.04 49.00 26.91
N ILE A 823 -9.40 49.11 25.74
CA ILE A 823 -7.95 49.15 25.59
C ILE A 823 -7.37 50.35 26.36
N GLN A 824 -7.97 51.54 26.24
CA GLN A 824 -7.52 52.71 26.99
C GLN A 824 -7.63 52.54 28.52
N SER A 825 -8.62 51.78 29.00
CA SER A 825 -8.75 51.48 30.43
C SER A 825 -7.57 50.67 31.00
N ARG A 826 -6.91 49.88 30.14
CA ARG A 826 -5.70 49.10 30.44
C ARG A 826 -4.40 49.94 30.40
N LYS A 827 -4.47 51.21 29.98
CA LYS A 827 -3.36 52.18 29.96
C LYS A 827 -2.10 51.71 29.18
N PRO A 828 -2.21 51.34 27.89
CA PRO A 828 -1.04 51.01 27.07
C PRO A 828 -0.11 52.22 26.90
N GLN A 829 1.18 51.95 26.63
CA GLN A 829 2.19 52.98 26.36
C GLN A 829 1.81 53.80 25.11
N LYS A 830 1.39 53.11 24.05
CA LYS A 830 0.79 53.73 22.87
C LYS A 830 -0.38 52.89 22.36
N HIS A 831 -1.42 53.58 21.95
CA HIS A 831 -2.60 53.00 21.33
C HIS A 831 -2.78 53.61 19.94
N TYR A 832 -2.61 52.80 18.91
CA TYR A 832 -2.78 53.20 17.52
C TYR A 832 -4.17 52.80 17.06
N ILE A 833 -4.88 53.72 16.41
CA ILE A 833 -6.23 53.49 15.90
C ILE A 833 -6.22 53.83 14.41
N CYS A 834 -6.53 52.86 13.56
CA CYS A 834 -6.67 53.06 12.12
C CYS A 834 -8.16 53.17 11.75
N GLU A 835 -8.56 54.28 11.13
CA GLU A 835 -9.94 54.52 10.72
C GLU A 835 -10.00 55.29 9.40
N ALA A 836 -10.86 54.84 8.49
CA ALA A 836 -10.98 55.35 7.13
C ALA A 836 -12.27 56.17 6.91
N HIS A 837 -13.34 55.90 7.66
CA HIS A 837 -14.66 56.47 7.38
C HIS A 837 -14.76 57.95 7.83
N PRO A 838 -15.11 58.90 6.94
CA PRO A 838 -15.11 60.33 7.26
C PRO A 838 -16.03 60.73 8.43
N ASP A 839 -17.23 60.14 8.52
CA ASP A 839 -18.19 60.44 9.60
C ASP A 839 -17.71 59.90 10.97
N VAL A 840 -17.03 58.75 10.99
CA VAL A 840 -16.45 58.17 12.21
C VAL A 840 -15.27 59.03 12.68
N LEU A 841 -14.38 59.44 11.77
CA LEU A 841 -13.27 60.36 12.08
C LEU A 841 -13.77 61.70 12.64
N LYS A 842 -14.87 62.24 12.10
CA LYS A 842 -15.50 63.46 12.61
C LYS A 842 -16.03 63.28 14.02
N LYS A 843 -16.63 62.13 14.32
CA LYS A 843 -17.10 61.76 15.66
C LYS A 843 -15.93 61.60 16.64
N MET A 844 -14.86 60.92 16.24
CA MET A 844 -13.64 60.78 17.05
C MET A 844 -13.03 62.14 17.44
N LYS A 845 -12.99 63.10 16.51
CA LYS A 845 -12.55 64.48 16.76
C LYS A 845 -13.47 65.21 17.75
N ALA A 846 -14.78 64.99 17.65
CA ALA A 846 -15.74 65.58 18.59
C ALA A 846 -15.66 64.98 20.00
N ASP A 847 -15.37 63.69 20.11
CA ASP A 847 -15.29 62.94 21.37
C ASP A 847 -13.92 63.06 22.06
N GLY A 848 -12.98 63.79 21.46
CA GLY A 848 -11.70 64.14 22.09
C GLY A 848 -10.61 63.06 22.00
N TRP A 849 -10.68 62.16 21.01
CA TRP A 849 -9.71 61.07 20.85
C TRP A 849 -8.32 61.52 20.39
N TYR A 850 -8.24 62.64 19.68
CA TYR A 850 -6.99 63.20 19.15
C TYR A 850 -6.17 63.91 20.24
N GLU A 851 -6.82 64.34 21.33
CA GLU A 851 -6.23 65.05 22.45
C GLU A 851 -5.68 64.11 23.52
N LYS A 852 -5.92 62.79 23.41
CA LYS A 852 -5.41 61.79 24.37
C LYS A 852 -3.90 61.59 24.19
N PRO A 853 -3.09 61.67 25.27
CA PRO A 853 -1.63 61.78 25.15
C PRO A 853 -0.90 60.53 24.64
N ASN A 854 -1.51 59.34 24.76
CA ASN A 854 -0.96 58.05 24.34
C ASN A 854 -1.67 57.46 23.11
N VAL A 855 -2.58 58.21 22.47
CA VAL A 855 -3.34 57.75 21.30
C VAL A 855 -2.72 58.33 20.02
N VAL A 856 -2.59 57.49 19.00
CA VAL A 856 -2.14 57.87 17.66
C VAL A 856 -3.22 57.45 16.66
N VAL A 857 -3.90 58.41 16.05
CA VAL A 857 -4.92 58.13 15.03
C VAL A 857 -4.29 58.14 13.64
N LEU A 858 -4.52 57.08 12.87
CA LEU A 858 -4.11 56.92 11.49
C LEU A 858 -5.35 57.11 10.62
N GLU A 859 -5.44 58.26 9.95
CA GLU A 859 -6.55 58.59 9.05
C GLU A 859 -6.31 57.95 7.67
N GLY A 860 -7.17 57.01 7.26
CA GLY A 860 -7.08 56.36 5.96
C GLY A 860 -7.31 54.84 6.02
N LYS A 861 -7.29 54.21 4.85
CA LYS A 861 -7.34 52.74 4.73
C LYS A 861 -6.11 52.12 5.39
N TRP A 862 -6.26 50.93 5.97
CA TRP A 862 -5.14 50.26 6.62
C TRP A 862 -4.08 49.83 5.60
N GLN A 863 -4.50 49.47 4.38
CA GLN A 863 -3.65 49.16 3.24
C GLN A 863 -2.65 50.31 2.93
N ASP A 864 -3.05 51.56 3.15
CA ASP A 864 -2.21 52.74 2.88
C ASP A 864 -1.36 53.16 4.09
N THR A 865 -1.86 52.94 5.31
CA THR A 865 -1.29 53.54 6.53
C THR A 865 -0.33 52.62 7.28
N LEU A 866 -0.60 51.31 7.31
CA LEU A 866 0.21 50.32 8.04
C LEU A 866 1.60 50.07 7.41
N PRO A 867 1.78 50.02 6.07
CA PRO A 867 3.11 49.84 5.47
C PRO A 867 4.14 50.92 5.87
N ASP A 868 3.69 52.14 6.13
CA ASP A 868 4.55 53.24 6.62
C ASP A 868 5.02 52.98 8.07
N LEU A 869 4.20 52.36 8.92
CA LEU A 869 4.60 51.96 10.28
C LEU A 869 5.65 50.86 10.26
N LEU A 870 5.49 49.89 9.35
CA LEU A 870 6.46 48.81 9.15
C LEU A 870 7.81 49.38 8.71
N THR A 871 7.80 50.32 7.76
CA THR A 871 9.01 51.02 7.28
C THR A 871 9.70 51.81 8.40
N LYS A 872 8.92 52.36 9.35
CA LYS A 872 9.43 53.06 10.54
C LYS A 872 9.92 52.13 11.65
N GLY A 873 9.77 50.81 11.50
CA GLY A 873 10.19 49.81 12.50
C GLY A 873 9.34 49.83 13.77
N ILE A 874 8.05 50.15 13.65
CA ILE A 874 7.10 50.11 14.77
C ILE A 874 6.46 48.72 14.81
N PHE A 875 6.54 48.06 15.97
CA PHE A 875 5.97 46.73 16.20
C PHE A 875 4.98 46.75 17.37
N PHE A 876 4.01 45.85 17.32
CA PHE A 876 2.88 45.79 18.24
C PHE A 876 2.89 44.52 19.10
N ASP A 877 2.48 44.67 20.35
CA ASP A 877 2.28 43.57 21.30
C ASP A 877 0.86 42.98 21.16
N GLY A 878 -0.07 43.77 20.63
CA GLY A 878 -1.40 43.29 20.28
C GLY A 878 -1.98 44.04 19.08
N ILE A 879 -2.64 43.31 18.19
CA ILE A 879 -3.35 43.88 17.03
C ILE A 879 -4.80 43.36 17.05
N TYR A 880 -5.77 44.27 16.96
CA TYR A 880 -7.18 43.94 16.78
C TYR A 880 -7.70 44.43 15.43
N TYR A 881 -8.46 43.58 14.75
CA TYR A 881 -9.04 43.88 13.43
C TYR A 881 -10.58 43.73 13.43
N ASP A 882 -11.27 44.80 13.03
CA ASP A 882 -12.72 44.90 12.97
C ASP A 882 -13.16 46.00 11.98
N THR A 883 -12.70 45.91 10.73
CA THR A 883 -13.08 46.85 9.67
C THR A 883 -14.30 46.36 8.90
N PHE A 884 -15.24 47.28 8.66
CA PHE A 884 -16.47 46.98 7.92
C PHE A 884 -16.28 47.12 6.40
N SER A 885 -16.96 46.26 5.62
CA SER A 885 -16.97 46.29 4.14
C SER A 885 -15.62 45.93 3.49
N GLU A 886 -14.87 45.02 4.10
CA GLU A 886 -13.68 44.38 3.52
C GLU A 886 -14.01 42.93 3.15
N THR A 887 -13.36 42.41 2.10
CA THR A 887 -13.55 41.02 1.67
C THR A 887 -12.59 40.09 2.42
N TYR A 888 -12.88 38.79 2.42
CA TYR A 888 -11.96 37.81 2.99
C TYR A 888 -10.67 37.69 2.16
N GLU A 889 -10.73 37.95 0.85
CA GLU A 889 -9.55 37.98 -0.03
C GLU A 889 -8.56 39.05 0.41
N ASP A 890 -9.04 40.25 0.75
CA ASP A 890 -8.20 41.34 1.30
C ASP A 890 -7.49 40.92 2.61
N MET A 891 -8.13 40.07 3.42
CA MET A 891 -7.50 39.55 4.64
C MET A 891 -6.35 38.58 4.34
N VAL A 892 -6.53 37.70 3.35
CA VAL A 892 -5.55 36.65 3.02
C VAL A 892 -4.39 37.19 2.20
N GLU A 893 -4.64 38.09 1.25
CA GLU A 893 -3.64 38.63 0.33
C GLU A 893 -2.80 39.75 0.95
N ASP A 894 -3.41 40.64 1.74
CA ASP A 894 -2.74 41.85 2.24
C ASP A 894 -2.62 41.88 3.77
N LEU A 895 -3.70 41.59 4.51
CA LEU A 895 -3.71 41.79 5.96
C LEU A 895 -2.73 40.86 6.67
N PHE A 896 -2.78 39.55 6.40
CA PHE A 896 -1.92 38.58 7.10
C PHE A 896 -0.43 38.83 6.88
N ASP A 897 -0.03 39.28 5.68
CA ASP A 897 1.33 39.73 5.40
C ASP A 897 1.75 40.91 6.28
N LEU A 898 0.87 41.91 6.44
CA LEU A 898 1.11 43.04 7.33
C LEU A 898 1.15 42.63 8.81
N ILE A 899 0.28 41.71 9.24
CA ILE A 899 0.26 41.21 10.62
C ILE A 899 1.58 40.51 10.94
N VAL A 900 2.08 39.63 10.05
CA VAL A 900 3.38 38.96 10.24
C VAL A 900 4.52 39.98 10.35
N GLY A 901 4.48 41.06 9.58
CA GLY A 901 5.49 42.12 9.65
C GLY A 901 5.40 43.01 10.89
N LEU A 902 4.20 43.28 11.40
CA LEU A 902 3.94 44.28 12.45
C LEU A 902 3.83 43.66 13.86
N LEU A 903 3.47 42.39 13.98
CA LEU A 903 3.28 41.71 15.26
C LEU A 903 4.63 41.27 15.85
N LYS A 904 4.86 41.54 17.14
CA LYS A 904 6.03 41.02 17.85
C LYS A 904 5.93 39.49 18.03
N PRO A 905 7.06 38.77 18.20
CA PRO A 905 7.04 37.31 18.43
C PRO A 905 6.20 36.85 19.63
N SER A 906 6.11 37.66 20.70
CA SER A 906 5.28 37.40 21.89
C SER A 906 3.88 38.04 21.81
N GLY A 907 3.57 38.72 20.70
CA GLY A 907 2.34 39.47 20.52
C GLY A 907 1.15 38.59 20.22
N THR A 908 -0.06 39.12 20.44
CA THR A 908 -1.32 38.44 20.13
C THR A 908 -2.11 39.20 19.08
N PHE A 909 -2.54 38.52 18.02
CA PHE A 909 -3.49 39.04 17.03
C PHE A 909 -4.89 38.48 17.32
N SER A 910 -5.91 39.31 17.22
CA SER A 910 -7.31 38.90 17.36
C SER A 910 -8.18 39.75 16.45
N PHE A 911 -9.37 39.28 16.11
CA PHE A 911 -10.25 39.99 15.20
C PHE A 911 -11.71 39.59 15.43
N PHE A 912 -12.64 40.40 14.94
CA PHE A 912 -14.06 40.03 14.94
C PHE A 912 -14.31 38.94 13.89
N ASN A 913 -14.62 37.73 14.34
CA ASN A 913 -14.81 36.57 13.45
C ASN A 913 -16.28 36.43 13.04
N GLY A 914 -16.69 37.15 11.99
CA GLY A 914 -18.04 37.17 11.42
C GLY A 914 -18.24 36.37 10.12
N LEU A 915 -17.23 35.63 9.65
CA LEU A 915 -17.23 35.02 8.32
C LEU A 915 -18.23 33.86 8.21
N GLY A 916 -19.28 34.03 7.41
CA GLY A 916 -20.34 33.01 7.28
C GLY A 916 -21.23 32.89 8.52
N ALA A 917 -21.31 33.94 9.35
CA ALA A 917 -22.11 33.95 10.58
C ALA A 917 -23.64 34.00 10.36
N ASP A 918 -24.10 33.94 9.11
CA ASP A 918 -25.51 33.81 8.73
C ASP A 918 -26.04 32.39 8.92
N ARG A 919 -25.18 31.37 8.80
CA ARG A 919 -25.50 29.95 9.00
C ARG A 919 -24.37 29.24 9.73
N LEU A 920 -24.72 28.45 10.75
CA LEU A 920 -23.74 27.75 11.59
C LEU A 920 -22.77 26.85 10.81
N VAL A 921 -23.25 26.14 9.78
CA VAL A 921 -22.38 25.30 8.94
C VAL A 921 -21.33 26.12 8.18
N CYS A 922 -21.73 27.26 7.60
CA CYS A 922 -20.81 28.16 6.91
C CYS A 922 -19.80 28.71 7.92
N TYR A 923 -20.26 29.13 9.10
CA TYR A 923 -19.39 29.63 10.15
C TYR A 923 -18.33 28.61 10.60
N GLU A 924 -18.69 27.34 10.75
CA GLU A 924 -17.75 26.26 11.08
C GLU A 924 -16.81 25.89 9.92
N VAL A 925 -17.26 26.01 8.67
CA VAL A 925 -16.40 25.87 7.48
C VAL A 925 -15.34 26.97 7.47
N TYR A 926 -15.76 28.24 7.54
CA TYR A 926 -14.85 29.39 7.51
C TYR A 926 -13.89 29.41 8.72
N LYS A 927 -14.30 28.88 9.88
CA LYS A 927 -13.40 28.64 11.02
C LYS A 927 -12.21 27.74 10.64
N LYS A 928 -12.43 26.62 9.94
CA LYS A 928 -11.36 25.74 9.46
C LYS A 928 -10.51 26.40 8.37
N VAL A 929 -11.15 27.17 7.50
CA VAL A 929 -10.45 27.92 6.44
C VAL A 929 -9.49 28.96 7.02
N VAL A 930 -9.94 29.74 7.99
CA VAL A 930 -9.12 30.72 8.70
C VAL A 930 -7.93 30.06 9.41
N ASP A 931 -8.15 28.91 10.05
CA ASP A 931 -7.09 28.15 10.72
C ASP A 931 -6.00 27.72 9.72
N LEU A 932 -6.41 27.17 8.57
CA LEU A 932 -5.49 26.83 7.48
C LEU A 932 -4.74 28.07 6.96
N ASP A 933 -5.44 29.16 6.66
CA ASP A 933 -4.85 30.36 6.07
C ASP A 933 -3.82 30.98 7.03
N LEU A 934 -4.12 31.09 8.32
CA LEU A 934 -3.17 31.58 9.33
C LEU A 934 -1.97 30.64 9.51
N SER A 935 -2.20 29.32 9.45
CA SER A 935 -1.12 28.33 9.55
C SER A 935 -0.08 28.46 8.43
N ASN A 936 -0.50 28.84 7.21
CA ASN A 936 0.40 29.11 6.08
C ASN A 936 1.37 30.27 6.36
N TYR A 937 1.01 31.19 7.24
CA TYR A 937 1.83 32.32 7.69
C TYR A 937 2.65 32.01 8.96
N GLY A 938 2.63 30.78 9.47
CA GLY A 938 3.31 30.40 10.71
C GLY A 938 2.60 30.91 11.99
N LEU A 939 1.32 31.26 11.86
CA LEU A 939 0.47 31.69 12.96
C LEU A 939 -0.46 30.53 13.39
N GLN A 940 -0.63 30.33 14.69
CA GLN A 940 -1.58 29.41 15.28
C GLN A 940 -2.77 30.19 15.84
N VAL A 941 -3.99 29.78 15.48
CA VAL A 941 -5.22 30.31 16.06
C VAL A 941 -5.80 29.36 17.10
N LYS A 942 -6.24 29.92 18.22
CA LYS A 942 -7.03 29.24 19.24
C LYS A 942 -8.42 29.86 19.29
N PHE A 943 -9.43 29.08 18.92
CA PHE A 943 -10.82 29.50 19.04
C PHE A 943 -11.38 29.20 20.44
N THR A 944 -11.93 30.21 21.11
CA THR A 944 -12.66 30.05 22.37
C THR A 944 -14.16 30.23 22.13
N GLU A 945 -14.95 29.24 22.53
CA GLU A 945 -16.41 29.28 22.35
C GLU A 945 -17.07 30.24 23.35
N MET A 946 -17.90 31.13 22.83
CA MET A 946 -18.70 32.09 23.61
C MET A 946 -20.16 32.03 23.15
N ALA A 947 -21.09 32.17 24.09
CA ALA A 947 -22.51 32.26 23.74
C ALA A 947 -22.84 33.65 23.18
N ALA A 948 -23.40 33.69 21.97
CA ALA A 948 -23.95 34.92 21.42
C ALA A 948 -25.25 35.30 22.17
N PRO A 949 -25.58 36.60 22.29
CA PRO A 949 -26.83 37.02 22.92
C PRO A 949 -28.05 36.43 22.19
N VAL A 950 -29.00 35.86 22.94
CA VAL A 950 -30.20 35.20 22.36
C VAL A 950 -31.01 36.17 21.48
N THR A 951 -30.98 37.46 21.80
CA THR A 951 -31.62 38.53 21.03
C THR A 951 -31.11 38.66 19.59
N THR A 952 -29.91 38.14 19.28
CA THR A 952 -29.36 38.09 17.91
C THR A 952 -29.98 36.99 17.05
N LEU A 953 -30.67 36.01 17.66
CA LEU A 953 -31.29 34.87 16.99
C LEU A 953 -32.78 35.13 16.66
N GLU A 954 -33.35 36.24 17.14
CA GLU A 954 -34.75 36.62 16.93
C GLU A 954 -34.95 37.33 15.58
N GLU A 955 -36.01 36.98 14.85
CA GLU A 955 -36.31 37.56 13.52
C GLU A 955 -36.79 39.02 13.61
N ASN A 956 -36.46 39.81 12.56
CA ASN A 956 -36.61 41.27 12.49
C ASN A 956 -38.02 41.84 12.80
N ASP A 957 -39.10 41.08 12.57
CA ASP A 957 -40.45 41.65 12.47
C ASP A 957 -41.44 41.22 13.56
N GLN A 958 -41.07 40.32 14.49
CA GLN A 958 -42.04 39.72 15.42
C GLN A 958 -41.79 39.95 16.92
N ASP A 959 -40.59 40.36 17.33
CA ASP A 959 -40.23 40.49 18.75
C ASP A 959 -39.67 41.87 19.11
N ASP A 960 -40.25 42.51 20.14
CA ASP A 960 -39.85 43.84 20.61
C ASP A 960 -38.43 43.87 21.24
N ASN A 961 -37.84 42.70 21.49
CA ASN A 961 -36.54 42.52 22.11
C ASN A 961 -35.39 42.19 21.13
N SER A 962 -35.68 42.05 19.82
CA SER A 962 -34.64 41.75 18.82
C SER A 962 -33.68 42.92 18.65
N VAL A 963 -32.37 42.64 18.61
CA VAL A 963 -31.34 43.67 18.33
C VAL A 963 -31.37 44.13 16.88
N TRP A 964 -32.11 43.42 16.01
CA TRP A 964 -32.23 43.72 14.59
C TRP A 964 -33.49 44.53 14.24
N LYS A 965 -34.24 44.98 15.25
CA LYS A 965 -35.39 45.85 15.06
C LYS A 965 -34.95 47.14 14.35
N ASP A 966 -35.68 47.49 13.28
CA ASP A 966 -35.37 48.62 12.38
C ASP A 966 -34.00 48.53 11.66
N ILE A 967 -33.37 47.35 11.64
CA ILE A 967 -32.15 47.04 10.88
C ILE A 967 -32.51 46.20 9.67
N LYS A 968 -32.08 46.63 8.48
CA LYS A 968 -32.49 45.98 7.22
C LYS A 968 -31.92 44.58 7.04
N ARG A 969 -30.68 44.35 7.46
CA ARG A 969 -29.96 43.08 7.27
C ARG A 969 -29.21 42.67 8.54
N PRO A 970 -29.54 41.55 9.18
CA PRO A 970 -28.73 41.00 10.26
C PRO A 970 -27.47 40.36 9.68
N TYR A 971 -26.31 40.67 10.26
CA TYR A 971 -25.03 40.07 9.88
C TYR A 971 -24.62 38.90 10.79
N TRP A 972 -25.42 38.58 11.81
CA TRP A 972 -25.13 37.51 12.75
C TRP A 972 -26.40 36.72 13.10
N ARG A 973 -26.34 35.38 12.99
CA ARG A 973 -27.44 34.46 13.33
C ARG A 973 -26.97 33.18 14.03
N CYS A 974 -25.71 33.11 14.42
CA CYS A 974 -25.15 31.90 15.05
C CYS A 974 -25.27 31.94 16.58
N PRO A 975 -25.64 30.82 17.25
CA PRO A 975 -25.75 30.78 18.71
C PRO A 975 -24.39 30.82 19.42
N ILE A 976 -23.31 30.48 18.71
CA ILE A 976 -21.96 30.37 19.23
C ILE A 976 -21.08 31.37 18.47
N TYR A 977 -20.28 32.14 19.19
CA TYR A 977 -19.19 32.96 18.67
C TYR A 977 -17.86 32.25 18.95
N TYR A 978 -17.07 32.00 17.90
CA TYR A 978 -15.71 31.45 18.02
C TYR A 978 -14.71 32.60 18.09
N HIS A 979 -14.32 32.97 19.30
CA HIS A 979 -13.35 34.05 19.56
C HIS A 979 -11.93 33.63 19.15
N PRO A 980 -11.29 34.31 18.17
CA PRO A 980 -9.95 33.94 17.71
C PRO A 980 -8.85 34.60 18.56
N GLU A 981 -7.93 33.80 19.08
CA GLU A 981 -6.66 34.25 19.67
C GLU A 981 -5.50 33.69 18.83
N VAL A 982 -4.77 34.56 18.13
CA VAL A 982 -3.74 34.18 17.16
C VAL A 982 -2.35 34.57 17.65
N ARG A 983 -1.37 33.66 17.55
CA ARG A 983 0.03 33.87 17.93
C ARG A 983 0.99 33.15 16.98
N PHE A 984 2.27 33.55 16.99
CA PHE A 984 3.32 32.78 16.30
C PHE A 984 3.54 31.41 16.95
N MET A 985 3.79 30.38 16.11
CA MET A 985 4.09 29.00 16.54
C MET A 985 5.43 28.84 17.25
#